data_AF-A0AAP5Y226-F1
#
_entry.id   AF-A0AAP5Y226-F1
#
_cell.length_a   1.000
_cell.length_b   1.000
_cell.length_c   1.000
_cell.angle_alpha   90.00
_cell.angle_beta   90.00
_cell.angle_gamma   90.00
#
_symmetry.space_group_name_H-M   'P 1'
#
loop_
_entity.id
_entity.type
_entity.pdbx_description
1 polymer ?
#
loop_
_entity_poly.entity_id
_entity_poly.type
_entity_poly.pdbx_seq_one_letter_code
_entity_poly.pdbx_strand_id
1 'polypeptide(L)'
;MVLYLSKRKKIISVALLGLSVGAATYIPTVFSANIFSPLEISYSTATPSTVLKNKPNDDNFSPVANTEFINPPKKQNLPEAAVPSPGPKIVVEKPIQTIQPPTVKKIENPTPQTTPKAKPKPTSPIVTPIRTIAAPTSRPVQRVTTIRTVTTPTTQTRPATPTFAPPAPAPSPSYQQVDTNGKYGTALQNLKFRASTNVTTANSNIARITAEIQELERQMKEADKSVYWRPRGRSRDEYLKSWNESYNWQINNKKYELERQKYDLKYHSERVARFSAGRLNQEEISLLEKGYTPDRDTDGWEPRNNIVKKAIKADNAKGIAPYDSPWPNQDSTVLSSLSRPGWSGGLNVPSSHVKDDKFNSALSTAGIPNGSRAIRLIQYNKEAGNTAGDNSIRQFKSLYLDSSDPTALSKFDSILESLAKSHSDLKEVVLQNVKGYYTKTIEQIISKLPQSITSLRLFVEDNKGLEALSKLENHKLTELSLYSNAQKETGTWAINPNGLKNVDFVKWDFVDKANINLYNPGAKLPGSIRFDTLSWTKDVGTADKINEGLKIAFGSKINQRVFQGVFGGRGGYPPNLDFSKTEIKTFSGIKFDEANKEFNDQISKWETDTGQPEKANFYLKFRDISFGIDSNSASSPQTYTVDISKFDGQFQKRLNFGPVEFSNIYIKDKDGKQVQGATLVLKGSFSESAKKDLEYFLKAAKRTNAFSKIQVDSSLASQLSGSLEGLSIEAKTS
;
A
#
# COMPACT_ATOMS: atom_id res chain seq x y z
N MET A 1 19.62 3.26 46.81
CA MET A 1 18.37 2.68 47.36
C MET A 1 18.55 1.17 47.42
N VAL A 2 18.74 0.60 48.62
CA VAL A 2 19.04 -0.84 48.81
C VAL A 2 17.79 -1.52 49.33
N LEU A 3 17.19 -2.40 48.54
CA LEU A 3 15.97 -3.14 48.87
C LEU A 3 16.32 -4.48 49.52
N TYR A 4 15.91 -4.67 50.78
CA TYR A 4 16.00 -5.96 51.47
C TYR A 4 14.79 -6.83 51.12
N LEU A 5 15.04 -7.96 50.45
CA LEU A 5 14.03 -8.98 50.12
C LEU A 5 14.24 -10.23 50.99
N SER A 6 13.15 -10.75 51.57
CA SER A 6 13.17 -11.95 52.42
C SER A 6 13.49 -13.23 51.62
N LYS A 7 14.02 -14.26 52.30
CA LYS A 7 14.53 -15.52 51.69
C LYS A 7 13.56 -16.21 50.72
N ARG A 8 12.23 -16.11 50.94
CA ARG A 8 11.22 -16.67 50.02
C ARG A 8 11.07 -15.89 48.70
N LYS A 9 11.34 -14.58 48.70
CA LYS A 9 11.29 -13.75 47.49
C LYS A 9 12.56 -13.88 46.64
N LYS A 10 13.71 -14.23 47.23
CA LYS A 10 14.94 -14.52 46.46
C LYS A 10 14.84 -15.78 45.59
N ILE A 11 14.13 -16.82 46.04
CA ILE A 11 13.96 -18.07 45.28
C ILE A 11 13.02 -17.87 44.07
N ILE A 12 11.98 -17.05 44.23
CA ILE A 12 11.04 -16.71 43.14
C ILE A 12 11.72 -15.80 42.10
N SER A 13 12.60 -14.87 42.51
CA SER A 13 13.36 -14.02 41.59
C SER A 13 14.40 -14.79 40.78
N VAL A 14 15.04 -15.83 41.35
CA VAL A 14 15.99 -16.69 40.63
C VAL A 14 15.28 -17.63 39.63
N ALA A 15 14.08 -18.11 39.96
CA ALA A 15 13.25 -18.90 39.03
C ALA A 15 12.69 -18.06 37.86
N LEU A 16 12.34 -16.78 38.10
CA LEU A 16 11.89 -15.85 37.05
C LEU A 16 13.05 -15.32 36.16
N LEU A 17 14.27 -15.24 36.69
CA LEU A 17 15.47 -14.91 35.90
C LEU A 17 15.93 -16.10 35.04
N GLY A 18 15.78 -17.33 35.51
CA GLY A 18 16.09 -18.53 34.73
C GLY A 18 15.18 -18.74 33.51
N LEU A 19 13.91 -18.31 33.58
CA LEU A 19 12.94 -18.42 32.47
C LEU A 19 12.98 -17.25 31.48
N SER A 20 13.54 -16.09 31.87
CA SER A 20 13.62 -14.91 30.99
C SER A 20 14.82 -14.91 30.04
N VAL A 21 15.89 -15.65 30.36
CA VAL A 21 17.08 -15.76 29.46
C VAL A 21 16.84 -16.77 28.32
N GLY A 22 15.99 -17.79 28.52
CA GLY A 22 15.63 -18.75 27.46
C GLY A 22 14.50 -18.29 26.52
N ALA A 23 13.65 -17.34 26.96
CA ALA A 23 12.51 -16.86 26.18
C ALA A 23 12.85 -15.68 25.24
N ALA A 24 13.90 -14.91 25.53
CA ALA A 24 14.25 -13.73 24.73
C ALA A 24 14.80 -14.05 23.32
N THR A 25 15.28 -15.27 23.08
CA THR A 25 15.84 -15.69 21.78
C THR A 25 14.84 -16.42 20.87
N TYR A 26 13.65 -16.76 21.37
CA TYR A 26 12.66 -17.60 20.65
C TYR A 26 11.32 -16.90 20.33
N ILE A 27 11.06 -15.73 20.91
CA ILE A 27 9.84 -14.96 20.63
C ILE A 27 9.82 -14.34 19.21
N PRO A 28 10.95 -13.95 18.58
CA PRO A 28 10.89 -13.40 17.21
C PRO A 28 10.47 -14.42 16.15
N THR A 29 10.83 -15.71 16.31
CA THR A 29 10.69 -16.72 15.24
C THR A 29 9.30 -17.35 15.13
N VAL A 30 8.49 -17.28 16.18
CA VAL A 30 7.11 -17.84 16.18
C VAL A 30 6.08 -16.79 15.75
N PHE A 31 6.35 -15.51 16.05
CA PHE A 31 5.52 -14.39 15.55
C PHE A 31 5.76 -14.12 14.06
N SER A 32 6.97 -14.40 13.57
CA SER A 32 7.33 -14.16 12.18
C SER A 32 6.54 -15.06 11.21
N ALA A 33 6.35 -16.35 11.51
CA ALA A 33 5.72 -17.32 10.59
C ALA A 33 4.23 -17.07 10.25
N ASN A 34 3.46 -16.32 11.05
CA ASN A 34 2.04 -16.05 10.79
C ASN A 34 1.75 -14.65 10.22
N ILE A 35 2.76 -13.78 10.13
CA ILE A 35 2.62 -12.40 9.61
C ILE A 35 3.14 -12.29 8.15
N PHE A 36 3.82 -13.32 7.63
CA PHE A 36 4.47 -13.29 6.29
C PHE A 36 3.59 -13.66 5.08
N SER A 37 2.27 -13.85 5.24
CA SER A 37 1.38 -14.19 4.11
C SER A 37 0.87 -12.99 3.28
N PRO A 38 1.72 -12.04 2.88
CA PRO A 38 1.49 -11.45 1.55
C PRO A 38 2.72 -11.31 0.66
N LEU A 39 3.90 -11.84 1.01
CA LEU A 39 5.10 -11.72 0.16
C LEU A 39 5.82 -13.03 -0.15
N GLU A 40 5.46 -14.12 0.51
CA GLU A 40 5.89 -15.46 0.11
C GLU A 40 4.78 -16.18 -0.63
N ILE A 41 5.09 -16.69 -1.82
CA ILE A 41 4.30 -17.78 -2.40
C ILE A 41 4.71 -19.04 -1.66
N SER A 42 4.23 -19.21 -0.42
CA SER A 42 4.40 -20.43 0.35
C SER A 42 3.19 -21.33 0.10
N TYR A 43 3.40 -22.44 -0.61
CA TYR A 43 2.36 -23.46 -0.75
C TYR A 43 2.38 -24.34 0.49
N SER A 44 1.30 -24.32 1.27
CA SER A 44 1.10 -25.24 2.39
C SER A 44 0.27 -26.42 1.90
N THR A 45 0.83 -27.63 2.02
CA THR A 45 0.12 -28.86 1.68
C THR A 45 -0.82 -29.34 2.79
N ALA A 46 -0.79 -28.71 3.98
CA ALA A 46 -1.32 -29.39 5.17
C ALA A 46 -1.73 -28.56 6.39
N THR A 47 -1.92 -27.24 6.31
CA THR A 47 -2.44 -26.49 7.47
C THR A 47 -3.98 -26.50 7.50
N PRO A 48 -4.65 -26.99 8.56
CA PRO A 48 -6.04 -26.67 8.79
C PRO A 48 -6.18 -25.16 8.98
N SER A 49 -7.06 -24.52 8.21
CA SER A 49 -7.24 -23.07 8.19
C SER A 49 -7.29 -22.46 9.59
N THR A 50 -6.48 -21.43 9.83
CA THR A 50 -6.55 -20.57 11.04
C THR A 50 -7.67 -19.54 10.98
N VAL A 51 -8.50 -19.57 9.94
CA VAL A 51 -9.62 -18.63 9.75
C VAL A 51 -10.85 -19.13 10.50
N LEU A 52 -11.28 -18.37 11.51
CA LEU A 52 -12.63 -18.46 12.05
C LEU A 52 -13.61 -18.32 10.88
N LYS A 53 -14.51 -19.29 10.69
CA LYS A 53 -15.58 -19.18 9.69
C LYS A 53 -16.36 -17.89 9.96
N ASN A 54 -16.32 -16.94 9.02
CA ASN A 54 -17.18 -15.76 9.05
C ASN A 54 -18.66 -16.19 9.04
N LYS A 55 -19.50 -15.42 9.72
CA LYS A 55 -20.95 -15.55 9.62
C LYS A 55 -21.37 -15.16 8.19
N PRO A 56 -22.44 -15.74 7.62
CA PRO A 56 -22.99 -15.29 6.36
C PRO A 56 -23.37 -13.80 6.47
N ASN A 57 -22.89 -12.97 5.52
CA ASN A 57 -23.05 -11.50 5.40
C ASN A 57 -21.91 -10.60 5.91
N ASP A 58 -20.65 -11.00 5.75
CA ASP A 58 -19.51 -10.08 5.87
C ASP A 58 -18.80 -9.94 4.50
N ASP A 59 -18.84 -8.73 3.93
CA ASP A 59 -18.41 -8.39 2.56
C ASP A 59 -16.88 -8.26 2.42
N ASN A 60 -16.10 -9.26 2.84
CA ASN A 60 -14.66 -9.30 2.57
C ASN A 60 -14.17 -10.71 2.21
N PHE A 61 -13.49 -10.78 1.06
CA PHE A 61 -13.02 -11.97 0.36
C PHE A 61 -12.01 -12.80 1.17
N SER A 62 -12.11 -14.13 1.06
CA SER A 62 -11.18 -15.16 1.55
C SER A 62 -10.74 -16.02 0.37
N PRO A 63 -9.44 -16.34 0.17
CA PRO A 63 -9.01 -17.21 -0.91
C PRO A 63 -8.96 -18.67 -0.47
N VAL A 64 -10.09 -19.27 -0.08
CA VAL A 64 -10.29 -20.74 -0.15
C VAL A 64 -11.79 -21.05 -0.30
N ALA A 65 -12.20 -21.48 -1.49
CA ALA A 65 -13.53 -22.06 -1.70
C ALA A 65 -13.49 -23.55 -1.35
N ASN A 66 -14.00 -23.92 -0.18
CA ASN A 66 -14.56 -25.26 0.04
C ASN A 66 -16.08 -25.13 0.03
N THR A 67 -16.67 -24.93 -1.16
CA THR A 67 -18.07 -25.30 -1.37
C THR A 67 -18.12 -26.81 -1.54
N GLU A 68 -18.94 -27.50 -0.76
CA GLU A 68 -19.26 -28.90 -0.99
C GLU A 68 -19.75 -29.05 -2.44
N PHE A 69 -19.08 -29.92 -3.21
CA PHE A 69 -19.53 -30.29 -4.54
C PHE A 69 -20.82 -31.10 -4.38
N ILE A 70 -21.97 -30.46 -4.60
CA ILE A 70 -23.23 -31.20 -4.79
C ILE A 70 -23.08 -31.93 -6.12
N ASN A 71 -22.95 -33.26 -6.07
CA ASN A 71 -23.00 -34.07 -7.28
C ASN A 71 -24.31 -33.75 -8.01
N PRO A 72 -24.28 -33.36 -9.30
CA PRO A 72 -25.51 -33.23 -10.07
C PRO A 72 -26.25 -34.58 -10.03
N PRO A 73 -27.59 -34.58 -9.98
CA PRO A 73 -28.36 -35.82 -9.95
C PRO A 73 -27.94 -36.70 -11.14
N LYS A 74 -27.75 -38.00 -10.89
CA LYS A 74 -27.41 -38.97 -11.93
C LYS A 74 -28.37 -38.79 -13.10
N LYS A 75 -27.82 -38.48 -14.29
CA LYS A 75 -28.61 -38.42 -15.53
C LYS A 75 -29.37 -39.73 -15.67
N GLN A 76 -30.69 -39.65 -15.67
CA GLN A 76 -31.53 -40.75 -16.12
C GLN A 76 -31.16 -41.07 -17.57
N ASN A 77 -30.92 -42.35 -17.85
CA ASN A 77 -30.73 -42.86 -19.19
C ASN A 77 -32.01 -42.58 -20.00
N LEU A 78 -31.92 -41.66 -20.96
CA LEU A 78 -32.87 -41.51 -22.04
C LEU A 78 -32.11 -41.74 -23.36
N PRO A 79 -32.76 -42.40 -24.34
CA PRO A 79 -32.10 -43.19 -25.37
C PRO A 79 -31.34 -42.34 -26.40
N GLU A 80 -30.26 -42.94 -26.91
CA GLU A 80 -29.33 -42.41 -27.88
C GLU A 80 -30.02 -42.11 -29.22
N ALA A 81 -30.03 -40.83 -29.62
CA ALA A 81 -30.49 -40.40 -30.93
C ALA A 81 -29.33 -40.35 -31.93
N ALA A 82 -29.61 -40.82 -33.15
CA ALA A 82 -28.64 -41.19 -34.18
C ALA A 82 -27.71 -40.06 -34.66
N VAL A 83 -26.46 -40.45 -34.96
CA VAL A 83 -25.40 -39.61 -35.54
C VAL A 83 -25.72 -39.21 -36.99
N PRO A 84 -25.71 -37.91 -37.35
CA PRO A 84 -25.68 -37.48 -38.74
C PRO A 84 -24.24 -37.35 -39.29
N SER A 85 -24.07 -37.83 -40.53
CA SER A 85 -22.85 -37.96 -41.34
C SER A 85 -22.17 -36.62 -41.74
N PRO A 86 -20.86 -36.58 -42.09
CA PRO A 86 -20.13 -35.35 -42.39
C PRO A 86 -20.41 -34.80 -43.80
N GLY A 87 -20.77 -33.51 -43.88
CA GLY A 87 -20.88 -32.74 -45.13
C GLY A 87 -19.59 -31.96 -45.49
N PRO A 88 -19.46 -31.47 -46.74
CA PRO A 88 -18.18 -31.19 -47.40
C PRO A 88 -17.51 -29.85 -47.05
N LYS A 89 -16.17 -29.82 -47.19
CA LYS A 89 -15.26 -28.69 -46.96
C LYS A 89 -15.48 -27.55 -47.98
N ILE A 90 -15.69 -26.33 -47.48
CA ILE A 90 -15.59 -25.10 -48.28
C ILE A 90 -14.25 -24.43 -47.95
N VAL A 91 -13.42 -24.24 -48.98
CA VAL A 91 -12.19 -23.45 -48.97
C VAL A 91 -12.57 -22.00 -49.29
N VAL A 92 -12.14 -21.04 -48.48
CA VAL A 92 -12.24 -19.60 -48.79
C VAL A 92 -10.84 -19.00 -48.77
N GLU A 93 -10.45 -18.43 -49.92
CA GLU A 93 -9.16 -17.81 -50.20
C GLU A 93 -8.98 -16.44 -49.51
N LYS A 94 -7.71 -16.09 -49.24
CA LYS A 94 -7.29 -14.78 -48.72
C LYS A 94 -7.47 -13.68 -49.77
N PRO A 95 -8.03 -12.50 -49.44
CA PRO A 95 -8.10 -11.38 -50.36
C PRO A 95 -6.78 -10.60 -50.45
N ILE A 96 -6.36 -10.36 -51.69
CA ILE A 96 -5.28 -9.46 -52.12
C ILE A 96 -5.83 -8.01 -52.14
N GLN A 97 -5.13 -7.06 -51.53
CA GLN A 97 -5.44 -5.63 -51.64
C GLN A 97 -4.65 -5.00 -52.80
N THR A 98 -5.37 -4.40 -53.75
CA THR A 98 -4.83 -3.55 -54.82
C THR A 98 -5.09 -2.08 -54.48
N ILE A 99 -4.07 -1.24 -54.65
CA ILE A 99 -4.07 0.19 -54.36
C ILE A 99 -4.62 0.96 -55.57
N GLN A 100 -5.55 1.90 -55.37
CA GLN A 100 -5.89 2.96 -56.34
C GLN A 100 -5.67 4.36 -55.72
N PRO A 101 -5.05 5.30 -56.46
CA PRO A 101 -4.86 6.68 -56.01
C PRO A 101 -6.08 7.56 -56.35
N PRO A 102 -6.44 8.55 -55.50
CA PRO A 102 -7.55 9.47 -55.78
C PRO A 102 -7.11 10.70 -56.59
N THR A 103 -7.90 11.00 -57.63
CA THR A 103 -7.79 12.18 -58.50
C THR A 103 -8.69 13.32 -58.00
N VAL A 104 -8.11 14.52 -58.01
CA VAL A 104 -8.68 15.82 -57.65
C VAL A 104 -9.80 16.27 -58.61
N LYS A 105 -10.85 16.93 -58.09
CA LYS A 105 -11.63 17.92 -58.84
C LYS A 105 -11.97 19.17 -58.02
N LYS A 106 -12.22 20.23 -58.76
CA LYS A 106 -11.94 21.65 -58.54
C LYS A 106 -13.17 22.42 -58.05
N ILE A 107 -12.85 23.46 -57.28
CA ILE A 107 -13.61 24.64 -56.85
C ILE A 107 -14.68 25.14 -57.83
N GLU A 108 -15.85 25.53 -57.29
CA GLU A 108 -16.62 26.69 -57.76
C GLU A 108 -17.16 27.51 -56.57
N ASN A 109 -17.06 28.83 -56.72
CA ASN A 109 -17.65 29.97 -55.99
C ASN A 109 -18.01 30.98 -57.12
N PRO A 110 -18.91 31.98 -57.01
CA PRO A 110 -19.46 32.60 -55.79
C PRO A 110 -20.91 33.19 -55.90
N THR A 111 -21.27 34.04 -54.90
CA THR A 111 -22.11 35.27 -54.97
C THR A 111 -23.66 35.20 -54.88
N PRO A 112 -24.39 36.29 -54.51
CA PRO A 112 -24.43 36.94 -53.18
C PRO A 112 -25.87 37.42 -52.75
N GLN A 113 -25.97 38.03 -51.56
CA GLN A 113 -27.08 38.90 -51.07
C GLN A 113 -28.44 38.22 -50.78
N THR A 114 -29.06 38.44 -49.63
CA THR A 114 -29.78 39.69 -49.32
C THR A 114 -30.19 39.72 -47.84
N THR A 115 -29.96 40.85 -47.17
CA THR A 115 -30.71 41.25 -45.97
C THR A 115 -32.08 41.80 -46.36
N PRO A 116 -33.13 41.55 -45.54
CA PRO A 116 -33.94 42.70 -45.14
C PRO A 116 -34.38 42.69 -43.66
N LYS A 117 -34.16 43.87 -43.05
CA LYS A 117 -35.07 44.71 -42.26
C LYS A 117 -35.89 44.15 -41.08
N ALA A 118 -35.89 44.99 -40.05
CA ALA A 118 -36.50 44.85 -38.75
C ALA A 118 -37.96 45.37 -38.64
N LYS A 119 -38.57 45.02 -37.49
CA LYS A 119 -39.73 45.58 -36.75
C LYS A 119 -41.13 45.04 -37.15
N PRO A 120 -42.13 44.98 -36.24
CA PRO A 120 -42.28 45.80 -35.01
C PRO A 120 -42.70 45.08 -33.71
N LYS A 121 -42.59 45.86 -32.63
CA LYS A 121 -43.04 45.62 -31.25
C LYS A 121 -44.54 45.91 -31.14
N PRO A 122 -45.32 45.15 -30.36
CA PRO A 122 -46.53 45.66 -29.72
C PRO A 122 -46.35 45.83 -28.21
N THR A 123 -47.03 46.83 -27.69
CA THR A 123 -46.95 47.40 -26.35
C THR A 123 -48.20 47.06 -25.53
N SER A 124 -47.99 46.83 -24.22
CA SER A 124 -48.92 47.10 -23.10
C SER A 124 -50.08 46.10 -22.88
N PRO A 125 -50.78 46.06 -21.71
CA PRO A 125 -50.41 46.49 -20.35
C PRO A 125 -50.86 45.57 -19.17
N ILE A 126 -50.35 45.85 -17.96
CA ILE A 126 -50.98 45.84 -16.61
C ILE A 126 -51.39 44.47 -15.97
N VAL A 127 -50.83 44.21 -14.77
CA VAL A 127 -51.49 43.96 -13.45
C VAL A 127 -50.58 43.07 -12.58
N THR A 128 -49.99 43.69 -11.54
CA THR A 128 -49.41 43.01 -10.36
C THR A 128 -50.47 42.25 -9.56
N PRO A 129 -50.08 41.17 -8.87
CA PRO A 129 -50.12 41.31 -7.40
C PRO A 129 -48.87 40.81 -6.69
N ILE A 130 -48.44 41.64 -5.75
CA ILE A 130 -47.54 41.34 -4.64
C ILE A 130 -48.10 40.14 -3.88
N ARG A 131 -47.33 39.04 -3.80
CA ARG A 131 -47.59 37.96 -2.83
C ARG A 131 -46.69 38.14 -1.62
N THR A 132 -47.29 38.67 -0.58
CA THR A 132 -46.86 38.60 0.81
C THR A 132 -46.71 37.13 1.20
N ILE A 133 -45.52 36.73 1.66
CA ILE A 133 -45.28 35.41 2.23
C ILE A 133 -45.96 35.39 3.60
N ALA A 134 -47.04 34.61 3.74
CA ALA A 134 -47.69 34.35 5.00
C ALA A 134 -46.81 33.45 5.88
N ALA A 135 -46.75 33.77 7.18
CA ALA A 135 -46.13 32.94 8.20
C ALA A 135 -46.84 31.57 8.29
N PRO A 136 -46.10 30.45 8.39
CA PRO A 136 -46.72 29.15 8.58
C PRO A 136 -47.38 29.06 9.96
N THR A 137 -48.68 28.79 9.94
CA THR A 137 -49.52 28.42 11.08
C THR A 137 -49.05 27.12 11.71
N SER A 138 -49.06 27.09 13.05
CA SER A 138 -48.78 25.91 13.88
C SER A 138 -49.78 24.78 13.58
N ARG A 139 -49.29 23.64 13.09
CA ARG A 139 -50.09 22.41 12.99
C ARG A 139 -50.11 21.68 14.34
N PRO A 140 -51.28 21.16 14.77
CA PRO A 140 -51.38 20.35 15.97
C PRO A 140 -50.64 19.02 15.77
N VAL A 141 -49.71 18.73 16.68
CA VAL A 141 -49.02 17.44 16.76
C VAL A 141 -50.04 16.41 17.27
N GLN A 142 -50.63 15.63 16.37
CA GLN A 142 -51.24 14.36 16.75
C GLN A 142 -50.12 13.43 17.24
N ARG A 143 -50.08 13.17 18.54
CA ARG A 143 -49.36 12.03 19.11
C ARG A 143 -50.01 10.76 18.57
N VAL A 144 -49.45 10.21 17.50
CA VAL A 144 -49.64 8.81 17.16
C VAL A 144 -48.85 8.02 18.20
N THR A 145 -49.55 7.48 19.19
CA THR A 145 -48.99 6.48 20.10
C THR A 145 -48.86 5.18 19.31
N THR A 146 -47.85 5.06 18.44
CA THR A 146 -47.36 3.74 18.09
C THR A 146 -46.82 3.15 19.38
N ILE A 147 -47.56 2.18 19.94
CA ILE A 147 -47.04 1.24 20.90
C ILE A 147 -45.89 0.54 20.16
N ARG A 148 -44.68 1.07 20.31
CA ARG A 148 -43.48 0.27 20.22
C ARG A 148 -43.66 -0.73 21.35
N THR A 149 -44.09 -1.95 21.01
CA THR A 149 -43.62 -3.11 21.73
C THR A 149 -42.11 -2.92 21.81
N VAL A 150 -41.64 -2.49 22.97
CA VAL A 150 -40.25 -2.65 23.35
C VAL A 150 -40.08 -4.16 23.26
N THR A 151 -39.52 -4.64 22.15
CA THR A 151 -38.87 -5.92 22.17
C THR A 151 -37.89 -5.80 23.32
N THR A 152 -38.21 -6.48 24.42
CA THR A 152 -37.26 -6.80 25.47
C THR A 152 -35.95 -7.10 24.75
N PRO A 153 -34.83 -6.44 25.09
CA PRO A 153 -33.56 -6.80 24.48
C PRO A 153 -33.48 -8.30 24.60
N THR A 154 -33.46 -8.99 23.45
CA THR A 154 -33.27 -10.43 23.43
C THR A 154 -32.05 -10.62 24.28
N THR A 155 -32.18 -11.31 25.42
CA THR A 155 -31.04 -11.71 26.25
C THR A 155 -29.99 -12.15 25.26
N GLN A 156 -28.89 -11.39 25.12
CA GLN A 156 -27.80 -11.79 24.24
C GLN A 156 -27.43 -13.17 24.76
N THR A 157 -27.83 -14.20 24.02
CA THR A 157 -27.46 -15.56 24.35
C THR A 157 -25.96 -15.53 24.31
N ARG A 158 -25.38 -15.72 25.50
CA ARG A 158 -23.94 -15.79 25.71
C ARG A 158 -23.36 -16.64 24.59
N PRO A 159 -22.31 -16.19 23.88
CA PRO A 159 -21.74 -16.96 22.78
C PRO A 159 -21.51 -18.39 23.24
N ALA A 160 -22.05 -19.34 22.47
CA ALA A 160 -21.93 -20.76 22.78
C ALA A 160 -20.47 -21.08 23.06
N THR A 161 -20.21 -21.83 24.14
CA THR A 161 -18.87 -22.32 24.46
C THR A 161 -18.30 -22.99 23.20
N PRO A 162 -17.13 -22.57 22.70
CA PRO A 162 -16.58 -23.16 21.48
C PRO A 162 -16.28 -24.65 21.75
N THR A 163 -16.96 -25.54 21.03
CA THR A 163 -16.63 -26.96 21.01
C THR A 163 -15.62 -27.20 19.91
N PHE A 164 -14.48 -27.81 20.23
CA PHE A 164 -13.54 -28.25 19.21
C PHE A 164 -14.15 -29.42 18.45
N ALA A 165 -14.52 -29.19 17.19
CA ALA A 165 -14.77 -30.25 16.25
C ALA A 165 -13.44 -30.55 15.54
N PRO A 166 -12.84 -31.74 15.72
CA PRO A 166 -11.71 -32.13 14.89
C PRO A 166 -12.15 -32.05 13.41
N PRO A 167 -11.26 -31.62 12.51
CA PRO A 167 -11.59 -31.65 11.09
C PRO A 167 -12.00 -33.07 10.69
N ALA A 168 -12.97 -33.17 9.77
CA ALA A 168 -13.41 -34.46 9.25
C ALA A 168 -12.19 -35.28 8.80
N PRO A 169 -12.13 -36.59 9.08
CA PRO A 169 -10.99 -37.41 8.71
C PRO A 169 -10.80 -37.31 7.19
N ALA A 170 -9.69 -36.70 6.79
CA ALA A 170 -9.28 -36.71 5.40
C ALA A 170 -9.06 -38.17 4.96
N PRO A 171 -9.32 -38.51 3.68
CA PRO A 171 -8.95 -39.82 3.16
C PRO A 171 -7.48 -40.08 3.47
N SER A 172 -7.18 -41.28 3.99
CA SER A 172 -5.82 -41.68 4.35
C SER A 172 -4.88 -41.40 3.18
N PRO A 173 -3.91 -40.47 3.32
CA PRO A 173 -3.01 -40.14 2.23
C PRO A 173 -2.23 -41.39 1.82
N SER A 174 -2.11 -41.63 0.51
CA SER A 174 -1.15 -42.62 0.04
C SER A 174 0.26 -42.07 0.22
N TYR A 175 1.10 -42.82 0.92
CA TYR A 175 2.50 -42.47 1.16
C TYR A 175 3.40 -43.36 0.34
N GLN A 176 4.37 -42.75 -0.33
CA GLN A 176 5.44 -43.46 -1.01
C GLN A 176 6.67 -43.52 -0.10
N GLN A 177 7.25 -44.71 0.03
CA GLN A 177 8.53 -44.93 0.67
C GLN A 177 9.63 -44.40 -0.25
N VAL A 178 10.50 -43.55 0.26
CA VAL A 178 11.64 -42.99 -0.48
C VAL A 178 12.94 -43.22 0.29
N ASP A 179 14.05 -43.26 -0.44
CA ASP A 179 15.39 -43.40 0.15
C ASP A 179 15.75 -42.15 0.97
N THR A 180 16.04 -42.35 2.25
CA THR A 180 16.40 -41.30 3.21
C THR A 180 17.79 -40.72 2.99
N ASN A 181 18.65 -41.42 2.24
CA ASN A 181 19.97 -40.94 1.83
C ASN A 181 20.05 -40.60 0.34
N GLY A 182 18.96 -40.80 -0.39
CA GLY A 182 18.86 -40.54 -1.82
C GLY A 182 18.50 -39.09 -2.14
N LYS A 183 17.94 -38.87 -3.33
CA LYS A 183 17.63 -37.52 -3.85
C LYS A 183 16.71 -36.66 -2.97
N TYR A 184 15.96 -37.27 -2.03
CA TYR A 184 15.06 -36.56 -1.11
C TYR A 184 15.59 -36.46 0.32
N GLY A 185 16.81 -36.94 0.60
CA GLY A 185 17.34 -37.03 1.96
C GLY A 185 17.38 -35.70 2.70
N THR A 186 17.90 -34.65 2.07
CA THR A 186 17.93 -33.29 2.65
C THR A 186 16.52 -32.74 2.93
N ALA A 187 15.57 -32.98 2.03
CA ALA A 187 14.19 -32.55 2.21
C ALA A 187 13.53 -33.24 3.42
N LEU A 188 13.74 -34.55 3.56
CA LEU A 188 13.25 -35.32 4.71
C LEU A 188 13.87 -34.83 6.02
N GLN A 189 15.16 -34.45 6.02
CA GLN A 189 15.81 -33.87 7.20
C GLN A 189 15.17 -32.55 7.62
N ASN A 190 14.93 -31.62 6.68
CA ASN A 190 14.27 -30.35 6.96
C ASN A 190 12.83 -30.54 7.46
N LEU A 191 12.04 -31.38 6.78
CA LEU A 191 10.66 -31.70 7.17
C LEU A 191 10.59 -32.33 8.56
N LYS A 192 11.51 -33.25 8.86
CA LYS A 192 11.64 -33.87 10.19
C LYS A 192 12.00 -32.82 11.24
N PHE A 193 13.00 -31.99 10.98
CA PHE A 193 13.45 -30.94 11.90
C PHE A 193 12.30 -29.99 12.26
N ARG A 194 11.55 -29.52 11.25
CA ARG A 194 10.39 -28.65 11.46
C ARG A 194 9.30 -29.35 12.26
N ALA A 195 8.93 -30.58 11.90
CA ALA A 195 7.92 -31.34 12.62
C ALA A 195 8.31 -31.58 14.09
N SER A 196 9.59 -31.87 14.37
CA SER A 196 10.11 -32.00 15.73
C SER A 196 10.05 -30.68 16.50
N THR A 197 10.35 -29.55 15.85
CA THR A 197 10.24 -28.23 16.46
C THR A 197 8.80 -27.92 16.85
N ASN A 198 7.84 -28.19 15.97
CA ASN A 198 6.42 -28.03 16.23
C ASN A 198 5.92 -28.91 17.40
N VAL A 199 6.43 -30.14 17.52
CA VAL A 199 6.14 -31.00 18.69
C VAL A 199 6.62 -30.34 19.98
N THR A 200 7.84 -29.80 20.01
CA THR A 200 8.37 -29.10 21.20
C THR A 200 7.56 -27.85 21.54
N THR A 201 7.15 -27.06 20.54
CA THR A 201 6.29 -25.88 20.75
C THR A 201 4.91 -26.28 21.27
N ALA A 202 4.26 -27.29 20.69
CA ALA A 202 2.95 -27.77 21.13
C ALA A 202 3.00 -28.29 22.59
N ASN A 203 4.04 -29.06 22.94
CA ASN A 203 4.25 -29.52 24.33
C ASN A 203 4.41 -28.34 25.30
N SER A 204 5.19 -27.32 24.93
CA SER A 204 5.38 -26.12 25.75
C SER A 204 4.09 -25.34 25.94
N ASN A 205 3.29 -25.20 24.88
CA ASN A 205 1.97 -24.57 24.94
C ASN A 205 0.98 -25.35 25.79
N ILE A 206 0.93 -26.69 25.64
CA ILE A 206 0.09 -27.57 26.48
C ILE A 206 0.42 -27.37 27.96
N ALA A 207 1.72 -27.35 28.31
CA ALA A 207 2.15 -27.13 29.69
C ALA A 207 1.72 -25.74 30.21
N ARG A 208 1.95 -24.68 29.42
CA ARG A 208 1.53 -23.31 29.74
C ARG A 208 0.02 -23.19 29.96
N ILE A 209 -0.78 -23.68 29.00
CA ILE A 209 -2.25 -23.59 29.04
C ILE A 209 -2.80 -24.42 30.22
N THR A 210 -2.21 -25.59 30.50
CA THR A 210 -2.59 -26.40 31.66
C THR A 210 -2.36 -25.64 32.96
N ALA A 211 -1.21 -24.96 33.10
CA ALA A 211 -0.94 -24.11 34.27
C ALA A 211 -1.91 -22.92 34.38
N GLU A 212 -2.25 -22.27 33.25
CA GLU A 212 -3.25 -21.20 33.20
C GLU A 212 -4.64 -21.69 33.64
N ILE A 213 -5.06 -22.87 33.21
CA ILE A 213 -6.32 -23.50 33.64
C ILE A 213 -6.31 -23.73 35.15
N GLN A 214 -5.22 -24.31 35.69
CA GLN A 214 -5.08 -24.56 37.13
C GLN A 214 -5.13 -23.26 37.94
N GLU A 215 -4.49 -22.20 37.46
CA GLU A 215 -4.52 -20.89 38.11
C GLU A 215 -5.92 -20.25 38.07
N LEU A 216 -6.63 -20.35 36.93
CA LEU A 216 -8.03 -19.90 36.83
C LEU A 216 -8.95 -20.70 37.76
N GLU A 217 -8.76 -22.01 37.86
CA GLU A 217 -9.51 -22.87 38.79
C GLU A 217 -9.20 -22.53 40.26
N ARG A 218 -7.95 -22.18 40.59
CA ARG A 218 -7.55 -21.70 41.91
C ARG A 218 -8.20 -20.36 42.24
N GLN A 219 -8.13 -19.39 41.33
CA GLN A 219 -8.76 -18.07 41.48
C GLN A 219 -10.28 -18.18 41.64
N MET A 220 -10.91 -19.06 40.86
CA MET A 220 -12.35 -19.34 40.98
C MET A 220 -12.72 -19.81 42.40
N LYS A 221 -11.92 -20.71 42.99
CA LYS A 221 -12.10 -21.23 44.37
C LYS A 221 -11.80 -20.20 45.47
N GLU A 222 -11.04 -19.15 45.16
CA GLU A 222 -10.69 -18.07 46.10
C GLU A 222 -11.61 -16.85 45.99
N ALA A 223 -12.84 -17.02 45.49
CA ALA A 223 -13.84 -15.96 45.35
C ALA A 223 -13.97 -15.08 46.62
N ASP A 224 -13.96 -15.70 47.80
CA ASP A 224 -14.09 -15.03 49.10
C ASP A 224 -12.83 -14.25 49.57
N LYS A 225 -11.68 -14.41 48.88
CA LYS A 225 -10.39 -13.77 49.22
C LYS A 225 -9.95 -12.67 48.22
N SER A 226 -10.69 -12.47 47.14
CA SER A 226 -10.38 -11.49 46.10
C SER A 226 -10.41 -10.06 46.64
N VAL A 227 -9.43 -9.21 46.29
CA VAL A 227 -9.33 -7.81 46.76
C VAL A 227 -10.31 -6.87 46.03
N TYR A 228 -10.95 -7.32 44.95
CA TYR A 228 -11.99 -6.59 44.21
C TYR A 228 -13.37 -6.59 44.94
N TRP A 229 -13.36 -6.68 46.28
CA TRP A 229 -14.47 -7.12 47.10
C TRP A 229 -15.36 -5.98 47.63
N ARG A 230 -16.56 -5.89 47.02
CA ARG A 230 -17.93 -5.79 47.58
C ARG A 230 -18.83 -5.04 46.60
N PRO A 231 -19.75 -5.71 45.88
CA PRO A 231 -20.78 -5.01 45.13
C PRO A 231 -21.73 -4.32 46.12
N ARG A 232 -21.93 -3.01 46.00
CA ARG A 232 -23.08 -2.35 46.62
C ARG A 232 -24.34 -2.83 45.87
N GLY A 233 -25.24 -3.53 46.57
CA GLY A 233 -26.60 -3.81 46.09
C GLY A 233 -26.84 -5.12 45.32
N ARG A 234 -25.94 -6.12 45.37
CA ARG A 234 -26.22 -7.50 44.89
C ARG A 234 -26.09 -8.51 46.02
N SER A 235 -26.85 -9.60 45.97
CA SER A 235 -26.72 -10.68 46.96
C SER A 235 -25.40 -11.44 46.76
N ARG A 236 -24.89 -12.08 47.82
CA ARG A 236 -23.68 -12.91 47.77
C ARG A 236 -23.79 -14.01 46.71
N ASP A 237 -24.96 -14.62 46.61
CA ASP A 237 -25.21 -15.76 45.72
C ASP A 237 -25.24 -15.33 44.25
N GLU A 238 -25.83 -14.18 43.94
CA GLU A 238 -25.82 -13.60 42.58
C GLU A 238 -24.41 -13.27 42.11
N TYR A 239 -23.55 -12.77 43.01
CA TYR A 239 -22.16 -12.48 42.70
C TYR A 239 -21.36 -13.77 42.47
N LEU A 240 -21.47 -14.75 43.38
CA LEU A 240 -20.80 -16.05 43.22
C LEU A 240 -21.20 -16.74 41.93
N LYS A 241 -22.47 -16.64 41.54
CA LYS A 241 -22.96 -17.12 40.24
C LYS A 241 -22.26 -16.42 39.08
N SER A 242 -22.22 -15.08 39.06
CA SER A 242 -21.56 -14.31 38.00
C SER A 242 -20.03 -14.52 37.94
N TRP A 243 -19.39 -14.65 39.10
CA TRP A 243 -17.97 -14.99 39.25
C TRP A 243 -17.67 -16.35 38.65
N ASN A 244 -18.38 -17.40 39.10
CA ASN A 244 -18.23 -18.75 38.59
C ASN A 244 -18.54 -18.81 37.08
N GLU A 245 -19.57 -18.11 36.61
CA GLU A 245 -19.87 -18.01 35.19
C GLU A 245 -18.70 -17.42 34.39
N SER A 246 -18.08 -16.33 34.85
CA SER A 246 -16.93 -15.70 34.18
C SER A 246 -15.71 -16.62 34.12
N TYR A 247 -15.32 -17.23 35.25
CA TYR A 247 -14.19 -18.14 35.32
C TYR A 247 -14.44 -19.42 34.53
N ASN A 248 -15.63 -20.00 34.60
CA ASN A 248 -15.99 -21.17 33.79
C ASN A 248 -15.85 -20.90 32.29
N TRP A 249 -16.19 -19.70 31.82
CA TRP A 249 -15.99 -19.33 30.42
C TRP A 249 -14.51 -19.20 30.05
N GLN A 250 -13.71 -18.56 30.89
CA GLN A 250 -12.26 -18.46 30.66
C GLN A 250 -11.60 -19.84 30.66
N ILE A 251 -11.94 -20.68 31.64
CA ILE A 251 -11.47 -22.07 31.75
C ILE A 251 -11.89 -22.88 30.51
N ASN A 252 -13.14 -22.75 30.06
CA ASN A 252 -13.62 -23.47 28.87
C ASN A 252 -12.91 -23.02 27.59
N ASN A 253 -12.66 -21.72 27.42
CA ASN A 253 -11.85 -21.23 26.30
C ASN A 253 -10.43 -21.78 26.33
N LYS A 254 -9.82 -21.87 27.52
CA LYS A 254 -8.48 -22.46 27.67
C LYS A 254 -8.47 -23.97 27.46
N LYS A 255 -9.52 -24.69 27.87
CA LYS A 255 -9.71 -26.11 27.55
C LYS A 255 -9.85 -26.32 26.05
N TYR A 256 -10.56 -25.44 25.34
CA TYR A 256 -10.61 -25.45 23.88
C TYR A 256 -9.22 -25.25 23.25
N GLU A 257 -8.46 -24.25 23.71
CA GLU A 257 -7.07 -24.01 23.26
C GLU A 257 -6.19 -25.25 23.50
N LEU A 258 -6.34 -25.88 24.68
CA LEU A 258 -5.62 -27.09 25.07
C LEU A 258 -5.92 -28.28 24.15
N GLU A 259 -7.19 -28.54 23.84
CA GLU A 259 -7.57 -29.64 22.94
C GLU A 259 -7.04 -29.41 21.52
N ARG A 260 -7.02 -28.16 21.04
CA ARG A 260 -6.37 -27.82 19.77
C ARG A 260 -4.86 -28.13 19.81
N GLN A 261 -4.16 -27.73 20.87
CA GLN A 261 -2.72 -28.00 20.98
C GLN A 261 -2.41 -29.51 21.12
N LYS A 262 -3.27 -30.30 21.76
CA LYS A 262 -3.15 -31.77 21.79
C LYS A 262 -3.34 -32.39 20.41
N TYR A 263 -4.29 -31.87 19.62
CA TYR A 263 -4.48 -32.27 18.23
C TYR A 263 -3.24 -31.94 17.38
N ASP A 264 -2.73 -30.72 17.49
CA ASP A 264 -1.50 -30.28 16.80
C ASP A 264 -0.31 -31.17 17.19
N LEU A 265 -0.14 -31.47 18.48
CA LEU A 265 0.91 -32.37 18.98
C LEU A 265 0.82 -33.75 18.33
N LYS A 266 -0.38 -34.35 18.27
CA LYS A 266 -0.59 -35.65 17.63
C LYS A 266 -0.22 -35.59 16.15
N TYR A 267 -0.74 -34.61 15.43
CA TYR A 267 -0.48 -34.41 14.00
C TYR A 267 1.02 -34.23 13.70
N HIS A 268 1.74 -33.40 14.45
CA HIS A 268 3.17 -33.19 14.24
C HIS A 268 4.00 -34.41 14.67
N SER A 269 3.61 -35.13 15.72
CA SER A 269 4.28 -36.38 16.13
C SER A 269 4.16 -37.47 15.06
N GLU A 270 2.98 -37.61 14.45
CA GLU A 270 2.76 -38.52 13.31
C GLU A 270 3.62 -38.11 12.11
N ARG A 271 3.78 -36.81 11.83
CA ARG A 271 4.69 -36.31 10.80
C ARG A 271 6.16 -36.63 11.10
N VAL A 272 6.62 -36.46 12.34
CA VAL A 272 7.99 -36.83 12.73
C VAL A 272 8.25 -38.31 12.47
N ALA A 273 7.31 -39.18 12.87
CA ALA A 273 7.42 -40.62 12.63
C ALA A 273 7.44 -40.93 11.13
N ARG A 274 6.54 -40.31 10.36
CA ARG A 274 6.43 -40.46 8.91
C ARG A 274 7.71 -40.07 8.18
N PHE A 275 8.26 -38.88 8.45
CA PHE A 275 9.48 -38.41 7.82
C PHE A 275 10.70 -39.20 8.27
N SER A 276 10.75 -39.65 9.53
CA SER A 276 11.81 -40.54 10.01
C SER A 276 11.78 -41.91 9.31
N ALA A 277 10.61 -42.37 8.89
CA ALA A 277 10.44 -43.58 8.10
C ALA A 277 10.67 -43.36 6.58
N GLY A 278 11.06 -42.17 6.15
CA GLY A 278 11.28 -41.86 4.73
C GLY A 278 10.01 -41.88 3.90
N ARG A 279 8.88 -41.42 4.44
CA ARG A 279 7.57 -41.46 3.75
C ARG A 279 7.09 -40.08 3.33
N LEU A 280 6.88 -39.89 2.03
CA LEU A 280 6.34 -38.66 1.45
C LEU A 280 5.01 -38.92 0.77
N ASN A 281 4.12 -37.92 0.73
CA ASN A 281 2.90 -37.99 -0.06
C ASN A 281 3.15 -37.53 -1.51
N GLN A 282 2.17 -37.71 -2.40
CA GLN A 282 2.31 -37.36 -3.81
C GLN A 282 2.56 -35.86 -4.06
N GLU A 283 1.97 -34.98 -3.25
CA GLU A 283 2.14 -33.54 -3.39
C GLU A 283 3.56 -33.09 -3.03
N GLU A 284 4.10 -33.58 -1.91
CA GLU A 284 5.46 -33.33 -1.46
C GLU A 284 6.48 -33.83 -2.49
N ILE A 285 6.26 -35.02 -3.06
CA ILE A 285 7.09 -35.54 -4.15
C ILE A 285 6.97 -34.63 -5.38
N SER A 286 5.76 -34.22 -5.78
CA SER A 286 5.57 -33.32 -6.91
C SER A 286 6.30 -31.98 -6.73
N LEU A 287 6.25 -31.41 -5.53
CA LEU A 287 6.97 -30.18 -5.19
C LEU A 287 8.48 -30.37 -5.28
N LEU A 288 9.01 -31.45 -4.72
CA LEU A 288 10.43 -31.79 -4.80
C LEU A 288 10.91 -31.99 -6.24
N GLU A 289 10.13 -32.70 -7.07
CA GLU A 289 10.45 -32.92 -8.49
C GLU A 289 10.37 -31.62 -9.30
N LYS A 290 9.54 -30.66 -8.88
CA LYS A 290 9.51 -29.28 -9.42
C LYS A 290 10.68 -28.42 -8.90
N GLY A 291 11.54 -28.96 -8.03
CA GLY A 291 12.70 -28.27 -7.47
C GLY A 291 12.41 -27.40 -6.25
N TYR A 292 11.22 -27.51 -5.65
CA TYR A 292 10.94 -26.87 -4.37
C TYR A 292 11.70 -27.58 -3.26
N THR A 293 12.08 -26.84 -2.23
CA THR A 293 12.73 -27.38 -1.03
C THR A 293 11.90 -27.03 0.19
N PRO A 294 11.69 -27.95 1.14
CA PRO A 294 10.93 -27.64 2.34
C PRO A 294 11.72 -26.64 3.19
N ASP A 295 11.03 -25.57 3.62
CA ASP A 295 11.58 -24.62 4.56
C ASP A 295 11.85 -25.34 5.88
N ARG A 296 12.99 -25.01 6.50
CA ARG A 296 13.39 -25.58 7.77
C ARG A 296 12.64 -24.93 8.94
N ASP A 297 12.29 -23.65 8.80
CA ASP A 297 11.76 -22.83 9.90
C ASP A 297 10.24 -22.68 9.83
N THR A 298 9.63 -22.90 8.66
CA THR A 298 8.18 -22.87 8.44
C THR A 298 7.67 -24.21 7.90
N ASP A 299 6.34 -24.42 7.88
CA ASP A 299 5.72 -25.57 7.20
C ASP A 299 5.54 -25.35 5.68
N GLY A 300 6.17 -24.29 5.15
CA GLY A 300 6.12 -23.91 3.74
C GLY A 300 7.17 -24.63 2.88
N TRP A 301 7.02 -24.42 1.57
CA TRP A 301 7.95 -24.89 0.55
C TRP A 301 8.58 -23.70 -0.16
N GLU A 302 9.90 -23.68 -0.22
CA GLU A 302 10.69 -22.67 -0.91
C GLU A 302 10.84 -23.07 -2.39
N PRO A 303 10.43 -22.23 -3.36
CA PRO A 303 10.65 -22.51 -4.77
C PRO A 303 12.15 -22.52 -5.09
N ARG A 304 12.53 -23.29 -6.13
CA ARG A 304 13.90 -23.35 -6.64
C ARG A 304 14.51 -21.95 -6.84
N ASN A 305 13.69 -21.04 -7.36
CA ASN A 305 14.03 -19.63 -7.54
C ASN A 305 13.04 -18.76 -6.74
N ASN A 306 13.32 -18.50 -5.47
CA ASN A 306 12.59 -17.47 -4.72
C ASN A 306 13.05 -16.07 -5.14
N ILE A 307 12.45 -15.58 -6.24
CA ILE A 307 12.76 -14.29 -6.84
C ILE A 307 12.53 -13.12 -5.87
N VAL A 308 11.52 -13.22 -5.00
CA VAL A 308 11.19 -12.17 -4.02
C VAL A 308 12.29 -12.07 -2.97
N LYS A 309 12.65 -13.19 -2.34
CA LYS A 309 13.70 -13.26 -1.32
C LYS A 309 15.06 -12.86 -1.89
N LYS A 310 15.38 -13.30 -3.11
CA LYS A 310 16.60 -12.90 -3.84
C LYS A 310 16.62 -11.40 -4.11
N ALA A 311 15.50 -10.83 -4.55
CA ALA A 311 15.37 -9.39 -4.79
C ALA A 311 15.53 -8.59 -3.48
N ILE A 312 14.87 -9.02 -2.39
CA ILE A 312 14.98 -8.38 -1.07
C ILE A 312 16.42 -8.43 -0.56
N LYS A 313 17.10 -9.59 -0.64
CA LYS A 313 18.50 -9.72 -0.25
C LYS A 313 19.39 -8.80 -1.10
N ALA A 314 19.17 -8.76 -2.42
CA ALA A 314 19.91 -7.88 -3.31
C ALA A 314 19.67 -6.40 -2.99
N ASP A 315 18.45 -6.02 -2.62
CA ASP A 315 18.11 -4.65 -2.23
C ASP A 315 18.69 -4.27 -0.86
N ASN A 316 18.71 -5.18 0.10
CA ASN A 316 19.37 -4.97 1.41
C ASN A 316 20.88 -4.84 1.29
N ALA A 317 21.49 -5.41 0.25
CA ALA A 317 22.91 -5.29 -0.04
C ALA A 317 23.30 -4.01 -0.82
N LYS A 318 22.33 -3.13 -1.14
CA LYS A 318 22.55 -1.84 -1.82
C LYS A 318 22.56 -0.68 -0.82
N GLY A 319 22.93 0.50 -1.32
CA GLY A 319 22.84 1.75 -0.58
C GLY A 319 24.10 2.05 0.23
N ILE A 320 23.96 2.95 1.20
CA ILE A 320 25.09 3.42 2.02
C ILE A 320 25.35 2.52 3.24
N ALA A 321 24.30 1.87 3.73
CA ALA A 321 24.34 0.99 4.90
C ALA A 321 23.80 -0.41 4.54
N PRO A 322 24.49 -1.16 3.65
CA PRO A 322 24.07 -2.50 3.24
C PRO A 322 24.13 -3.49 4.40
N TYR A 323 23.25 -4.49 4.39
CA TYR A 323 23.20 -5.54 5.42
C TYR A 323 22.72 -6.90 4.90
N ASP A 324 23.21 -7.96 5.54
CA ASP A 324 22.91 -9.33 5.17
C ASP A 324 21.58 -9.78 5.81
N SER A 325 20.48 -9.58 5.09
CA SER A 325 19.18 -10.13 5.47
C SER A 325 18.39 -10.56 4.23
N PRO A 326 17.79 -11.76 4.23
CA PRO A 326 16.82 -12.16 3.22
C PRO A 326 15.44 -11.51 3.42
N TRP A 327 15.28 -10.71 4.49
CA TRP A 327 14.01 -10.08 4.87
C TRP A 327 14.12 -8.55 4.87
N PRO A 328 13.06 -7.82 4.49
CA PRO A 328 13.03 -6.38 4.62
C PRO A 328 12.96 -6.01 6.11
N ASN A 329 13.42 -4.81 6.49
CA ASN A 329 13.15 -4.35 7.85
C ASN A 329 11.63 -4.15 8.02
N GLN A 330 11.09 -4.65 9.13
CA GLN A 330 9.68 -4.52 9.49
C GLN A 330 9.47 -3.78 10.82
N ASP A 331 10.55 -3.36 11.46
CA ASP A 331 10.51 -2.73 12.77
C ASP A 331 10.55 -1.20 12.65
N SER A 332 9.41 -0.58 12.96
CA SER A 332 9.28 0.87 13.04
C SER A 332 10.16 1.51 14.12
N THR A 333 10.55 0.75 15.16
CA THR A 333 11.45 1.24 16.22
C THR A 333 12.89 1.36 15.73
N VAL A 334 13.32 0.48 14.83
CA VAL A 334 14.59 0.60 14.10
C VAL A 334 14.60 1.88 13.25
N LEU A 335 13.53 2.11 12.50
CA LEU A 335 13.40 3.30 11.65
C LEU A 335 13.36 4.61 12.46
N SER A 336 12.54 4.69 13.51
CA SER A 336 12.40 5.90 14.35
C SER A 336 13.63 6.23 15.18
N SER A 337 14.39 5.21 15.59
CA SER A 337 15.68 5.39 16.28
C SER A 337 16.84 5.70 15.34
N LEU A 338 16.59 5.72 14.02
CA LEU A 338 17.59 5.79 12.97
C LEU A 338 18.62 4.65 13.01
N SER A 339 18.29 3.54 13.65
CA SER A 339 19.16 2.36 13.67
C SER A 339 19.23 1.75 12.26
N ARG A 340 20.35 1.11 11.94
CA ARG A 340 20.62 0.50 10.65
C ARG A 340 21.02 -0.96 10.89
N PRO A 341 20.27 -1.97 10.41
CA PRO A 341 20.64 -3.36 10.62
C PRO A 341 22.06 -3.64 10.13
N GLY A 342 22.87 -4.39 10.88
CA GLY A 342 24.28 -4.67 10.53
C GLY A 342 25.24 -3.49 10.70
N TRP A 343 24.78 -2.38 11.31
CA TRP A 343 25.55 -1.17 11.57
C TRP A 343 25.27 -0.63 12.97
N SER A 344 26.33 -0.37 13.73
CA SER A 344 26.23 0.33 15.00
C SER A 344 25.98 1.83 14.79
N GLY A 345 25.13 2.43 15.60
CA GLY A 345 24.81 3.86 15.58
C GLY A 345 23.31 4.14 15.72
N GLY A 346 22.95 5.42 15.82
CA GLY A 346 21.55 5.87 15.86
C GLY A 346 21.24 6.82 17.01
N LEU A 347 19.99 7.31 17.06
CA LEU A 347 19.55 8.29 18.06
C LEU A 347 19.58 7.72 19.49
N ASN A 348 19.37 6.41 19.63
CA ASN A 348 19.35 5.71 20.92
C ASN A 348 20.72 5.14 21.32
N VAL A 349 21.78 5.48 20.58
CA VAL A 349 23.16 5.06 20.87
C VAL A 349 24.00 6.31 21.14
N PRO A 350 24.00 6.87 22.38
CA PRO A 350 24.68 8.13 22.68
C PRO A 350 26.18 8.13 22.38
N SER A 351 26.84 6.97 22.46
CA SER A 351 28.25 6.79 22.13
C SER A 351 28.56 7.01 20.64
N SER A 352 27.55 6.98 19.76
CA SER A 352 27.70 7.26 18.33
C SER A 352 27.58 8.74 17.98
N HIS A 353 27.21 9.61 18.93
CA HIS A 353 26.98 11.03 18.66
C HIS A 353 28.31 11.78 18.70
N VAL A 354 28.71 12.35 17.57
CA VAL A 354 29.96 13.09 17.40
C VAL A 354 29.84 14.45 18.10
N LYS A 355 30.86 14.82 18.87
CA LYS A 355 30.92 16.07 19.65
C LYS A 355 32.27 16.79 19.50
N ASP A 356 32.91 16.66 18.35
CA ASP A 356 34.19 17.32 18.08
C ASP A 356 34.04 18.84 17.94
N ASP A 357 35.19 19.54 17.95
CA ASP A 357 35.24 20.99 17.89
C ASP A 357 34.64 21.54 16.59
N LYS A 358 34.74 20.80 15.48
CA LYS A 358 34.17 21.21 14.18
C LYS A 358 32.65 21.23 14.25
N PHE A 359 32.04 20.19 14.82
CA PHE A 359 30.60 20.11 15.02
C PHE A 359 30.09 21.18 15.99
N ASN A 360 30.74 21.33 17.15
CA ASN A 360 30.34 22.35 18.15
C ASN A 360 30.53 23.78 17.60
N SER A 361 31.58 24.03 16.82
CA SER A 361 31.83 25.33 16.18
C SER A 361 30.78 25.65 15.11
N ALA A 362 30.37 24.66 14.30
CA ALA A 362 29.33 24.86 13.30
C ALA A 362 27.97 25.21 13.95
N LEU A 363 27.61 24.53 15.04
CA LEU A 363 26.38 24.84 15.80
C LEU A 363 26.43 26.23 16.43
N SER A 364 27.50 26.54 17.16
CA SER A 364 27.64 27.84 17.85
C SER A 364 27.68 29.02 16.88
N THR A 365 28.40 28.90 15.75
CA THR A 365 28.42 29.92 14.69
C THR A 365 27.03 30.17 14.10
N ALA A 366 26.23 29.11 13.98
CA ALA A 366 24.85 29.20 13.50
C ALA A 366 23.85 29.70 14.58
N GLY A 367 24.31 29.92 15.82
CA GLY A 367 23.47 30.31 16.95
C GLY A 367 22.64 29.18 17.55
N ILE A 368 23.03 27.91 17.32
CA ILE A 368 22.37 26.74 17.91
C ILE A 368 23.03 26.38 19.24
N PRO A 369 22.28 26.29 20.35
CA PRO A 369 22.84 25.94 21.65
C PRO A 369 23.54 24.58 21.65
N ASN A 370 24.69 24.52 22.33
CA ASN A 370 25.40 23.26 22.56
C ASN A 370 24.47 22.25 23.29
N GLY A 371 24.47 21.01 22.81
CA GLY A 371 23.58 19.97 23.35
C GLY A 371 22.14 20.01 22.83
N SER A 372 21.83 20.87 21.85
CA SER A 372 20.55 20.84 21.15
C SER A 372 20.25 19.44 20.63
N ARG A 373 19.01 18.98 20.85
CA ARG A 373 18.54 17.70 20.32
C ARG A 373 18.02 17.80 18.88
N ALA A 374 17.85 19.03 18.36
CA ALA A 374 17.30 19.31 17.05
C ALA A 374 18.29 19.03 15.92
N ILE A 375 19.60 19.15 16.16
CA ILE A 375 20.64 18.79 15.19
C ILE A 375 21.63 17.83 15.84
N ARG A 376 21.95 16.72 15.17
CA ARG A 376 22.92 15.74 15.68
C ARG A 376 23.79 15.22 14.55
N LEU A 377 25.06 14.95 14.86
CA LEU A 377 25.98 14.25 13.97
C LEU A 377 26.19 12.83 14.51
N ILE A 378 25.84 11.82 13.73
CA ILE A 378 25.83 10.41 14.14
C ILE A 378 26.87 9.65 13.32
N GLN A 379 27.80 8.96 13.98
CA GLN A 379 28.75 8.06 13.35
C GLN A 379 28.15 6.64 13.28
N TYR A 380 28.06 6.09 12.08
CA TYR A 380 27.75 4.68 11.88
C TYR A 380 29.02 3.89 11.61
N ASN A 381 29.11 2.69 12.18
CA ASN A 381 30.20 1.74 11.91
C ASN A 381 29.63 0.36 11.58
N LYS A 382 30.15 -0.27 10.52
CA LYS A 382 29.74 -1.60 10.08
C LYS A 382 30.06 -2.63 11.16
N GLU A 383 29.10 -3.48 11.51
CA GLU A 383 29.27 -4.48 12.56
C GLU A 383 30.18 -5.63 12.14
N ALA A 384 30.90 -6.22 13.10
CA ALA A 384 31.73 -7.39 12.88
C ALA A 384 30.84 -8.61 12.53
N GLY A 385 30.80 -8.99 11.25
CA GLY A 385 29.96 -10.08 10.74
C GLY A 385 29.01 -9.66 9.62
N ASN A 386 28.78 -8.36 9.43
CA ASN A 386 28.08 -7.87 8.24
C ASN A 386 29.02 -7.89 7.03
N THR A 387 28.72 -8.72 6.04
CA THR A 387 29.50 -8.90 4.80
C THR A 387 28.84 -8.30 3.56
N ALA A 388 27.66 -7.72 3.71
CA ALA A 388 26.87 -7.17 2.62
C ALA A 388 27.51 -5.95 1.95
N GLY A 389 27.23 -5.80 0.65
CA GLY A 389 27.58 -4.63 -0.16
C GLY A 389 29.08 -4.42 -0.35
N ASP A 390 29.46 -3.19 -0.69
CA ASP A 390 30.86 -2.81 -0.85
C ASP A 390 31.57 -2.72 0.52
N ASN A 391 32.68 -3.42 0.66
CA ASN A 391 33.49 -3.42 1.87
C ASN A 391 34.41 -2.19 2.00
N SER A 392 34.41 -1.28 1.01
CA SER A 392 35.13 0.00 1.08
C SER A 392 34.52 0.97 2.11
N ILE A 393 33.20 0.92 2.31
CA ILE A 393 32.51 1.73 3.32
C ILE A 393 32.43 0.92 4.61
N ARG A 394 33.25 1.28 5.60
CA ARG A 394 33.22 0.69 6.95
C ARG A 394 32.62 1.62 8.00
N GLN A 395 32.59 2.91 7.72
CA GLN A 395 32.03 3.93 8.58
C GLN A 395 31.54 5.12 7.74
N PHE A 396 30.54 5.84 8.24
CA PHE A 396 30.12 7.13 7.68
C PHE A 396 29.39 7.96 8.74
N LYS A 397 29.32 9.27 8.54
CA LYS A 397 28.56 10.20 9.36
C LYS A 397 27.25 10.59 8.70
N SER A 398 26.25 10.80 9.55
CA SER A 398 24.91 11.26 9.20
C SER A 398 24.56 12.52 9.98
N LEU A 399 24.14 13.57 9.27
CA LEU A 399 23.66 14.80 9.87
C LEU A 399 22.13 14.79 9.97
N TYR A 400 21.64 14.74 11.20
CA TYR A 400 20.23 14.70 11.55
C TYR A 400 19.67 16.09 11.84
N LEU A 401 18.45 16.35 11.36
CA LEU A 401 17.62 17.50 11.71
C LEU A 401 16.22 17.04 12.18
N ASP A 402 15.76 17.56 13.31
CA ASP A 402 14.35 17.64 13.64
C ASP A 402 13.73 18.90 13.02
N SER A 403 13.01 18.74 11.92
CA SER A 403 12.43 19.86 11.17
C SER A 403 11.28 20.55 11.91
N SER A 404 10.85 20.03 13.06
CA SER A 404 9.86 20.70 13.90
C SER A 404 10.43 21.89 14.70
N ASP A 405 11.77 22.00 14.82
CA ASP A 405 12.45 23.15 15.40
C ASP A 405 12.70 24.23 14.32
N PRO A 406 11.99 25.37 14.34
CA PRO A 406 12.10 26.39 13.29
C PRO A 406 13.48 27.04 13.23
N THR A 407 14.16 27.17 14.39
CA THR A 407 15.48 27.79 14.47
C THR A 407 16.50 26.88 13.81
N ALA A 408 16.53 25.60 14.20
CA ALA A 408 17.41 24.60 13.61
C ALA A 408 17.16 24.45 12.11
N LEU A 409 15.89 24.36 11.68
CA LEU A 409 15.52 24.24 10.27
C LEU A 409 16.04 25.41 9.43
N SER A 410 15.90 26.64 9.92
CA SER A 410 16.36 27.85 9.20
C SER A 410 17.89 27.95 9.06
N LYS A 411 18.64 27.26 9.93
CA LYS A 411 20.12 27.31 9.99
C LYS A 411 20.79 26.05 9.46
N PHE A 412 20.02 25.03 9.10
CA PHE A 412 20.56 23.72 8.76
C PHE A 412 21.48 23.75 7.53
N ASP A 413 21.12 24.50 6.48
CA ASP A 413 21.91 24.68 5.26
C ASP A 413 23.36 25.11 5.57
N SER A 414 23.53 26.18 6.35
CA SER A 414 24.88 26.69 6.69
C SER A 414 25.69 25.71 7.55
N ILE A 415 25.02 24.96 8.44
CA ILE A 415 25.66 23.94 9.25
C ILE A 415 26.13 22.77 8.37
N LEU A 416 25.25 22.30 7.47
CA LEU A 416 25.56 21.24 6.52
C LEU A 416 26.74 21.62 5.62
N GLU A 417 26.75 22.83 5.07
CA GLU A 417 27.83 23.32 4.21
C GLU A 417 29.17 23.36 4.98
N SER A 418 29.17 23.86 6.22
CA SER A 418 30.36 23.89 7.06
C SER A 418 30.88 22.48 7.35
N LEU A 419 30.01 21.54 7.70
CA LEU A 419 30.40 20.19 8.08
C LEU A 419 30.85 19.36 6.88
N ALA A 420 30.27 19.55 5.70
CA ALA A 420 30.67 18.84 4.49
C ALA A 420 32.10 19.21 4.05
N LYS A 421 32.57 20.43 4.34
CA LYS A 421 33.97 20.83 4.12
C LYS A 421 34.94 20.18 5.12
N SER A 422 34.48 19.94 6.35
CA SER A 422 35.34 19.51 7.45
C SER A 422 35.32 18.00 7.73
N HIS A 423 34.31 17.28 7.23
CA HIS A 423 34.06 15.86 7.41
C HIS A 423 33.88 15.18 6.06
N SER A 424 34.96 14.58 5.53
CA SER A 424 34.91 13.86 4.25
C SER A 424 34.03 12.60 4.29
N ASP A 425 33.77 12.07 5.49
CA ASP A 425 32.91 10.92 5.76
C ASP A 425 31.46 11.31 6.11
N LEU A 426 31.09 12.59 6.06
CA LEU A 426 29.68 13.01 6.09
C LEU A 426 29.04 12.66 4.75
N LYS A 427 28.18 11.65 4.76
CA LYS A 427 27.56 11.08 3.55
C LYS A 427 26.04 11.07 3.57
N GLU A 428 25.42 11.22 4.74
CA GLU A 428 23.97 11.16 4.88
C GLU A 428 23.40 12.43 5.52
N VAL A 429 22.25 12.86 5.02
CA VAL A 429 21.36 13.82 5.68
C VAL A 429 20.05 13.13 6.08
N VAL A 430 19.59 13.36 7.30
CA VAL A 430 18.30 12.88 7.80
C VAL A 430 17.43 14.06 8.17
N LEU A 431 16.25 14.15 7.56
CA LEU A 431 15.26 15.18 7.84
C LEU A 431 14.03 14.53 8.50
N GLN A 432 13.87 14.74 9.79
CA GLN A 432 12.76 14.21 10.58
C GLN A 432 11.60 15.22 10.64
N ASN A 433 10.37 14.72 10.81
CA ASN A 433 9.18 15.53 11.07
C ASN A 433 8.88 16.58 9.98
N VAL A 434 9.12 16.24 8.72
CA VAL A 434 8.90 17.15 7.59
C VAL A 434 7.40 17.26 7.27
N LYS A 435 6.91 18.49 7.31
CA LYS A 435 5.52 18.85 7.00
C LYS A 435 5.45 19.65 5.72
N GLY A 436 4.31 19.60 5.05
CA GLY A 436 4.06 20.30 3.79
C GLY A 436 4.32 21.80 3.84
N TYR A 437 4.07 22.46 4.97
CA TYR A 437 4.34 23.90 5.10
C TYR A 437 5.83 24.25 5.18
N TYR A 438 6.72 23.28 5.39
CA TYR A 438 8.18 23.46 5.33
C TYR A 438 8.75 23.26 3.91
N THR A 439 7.94 22.88 2.92
CA THR A 439 8.40 22.45 1.59
C THR A 439 9.43 23.42 0.99
N LYS A 440 9.19 24.74 1.03
CA LYS A 440 10.12 25.73 0.46
C LYS A 440 11.51 25.73 1.13
N THR A 441 11.56 25.57 2.46
CA THR A 441 12.83 25.52 3.19
C THR A 441 13.56 24.20 2.92
N ILE A 442 12.82 23.09 2.84
CA ILE A 442 13.39 21.79 2.50
C ILE A 442 13.89 21.77 1.04
N GLU A 443 13.18 22.41 0.10
CA GLU A 443 13.64 22.60 -1.28
C GLU A 443 14.99 23.32 -1.33
N GLN A 444 15.15 24.38 -0.52
CA GLN A 444 16.42 25.11 -0.42
C GLN A 444 17.55 24.21 0.09
N ILE A 445 17.32 23.46 1.17
CA ILE A 445 18.29 22.50 1.71
C ILE A 445 18.66 21.46 0.66
N ILE A 446 17.66 20.84 0.00
CA ILE A 446 17.87 19.80 -1.01
C ILE A 446 18.64 20.35 -2.22
N SER A 447 18.29 21.55 -2.69
CA SER A 447 18.95 22.17 -3.85
C SER A 447 20.43 22.52 -3.64
N LYS A 448 20.86 22.58 -2.37
CA LYS A 448 22.22 22.91 -1.95
C LYS A 448 22.96 21.74 -1.31
N LEU A 449 22.45 20.52 -1.42
CA LEU A 449 23.13 19.35 -0.86
C LEU A 449 24.56 19.27 -1.40
N PRO A 450 25.58 19.21 -0.52
CA PRO A 450 26.96 19.02 -0.96
C PRO A 450 27.13 17.69 -1.70
N GLN A 451 27.98 17.63 -2.72
CA GLN A 451 28.24 16.40 -3.51
C GLN A 451 28.69 15.20 -2.67
N SER A 452 29.27 15.43 -1.50
CA SER A 452 29.66 14.36 -0.56
C SER A 452 28.46 13.62 0.03
N ILE A 453 27.27 14.23 0.05
CA ILE A 453 26.03 13.63 0.54
C ILE A 453 25.49 12.67 -0.52
N THR A 454 25.64 11.38 -0.30
CA THR A 454 25.17 10.33 -1.20
C THR A 454 23.91 9.61 -0.68
N SER A 455 23.44 9.97 0.52
CA SER A 455 22.20 9.44 1.09
C SER A 455 21.31 10.51 1.70
N LEU A 456 20.01 10.40 1.45
CA LEU A 456 18.97 11.24 2.08
C LEU A 456 17.89 10.35 2.70
N ARG A 457 17.58 10.61 3.97
CA ARG A 457 16.48 9.97 4.70
C ARG A 457 15.44 11.00 5.09
N LEU A 458 14.21 10.83 4.63
CA LEU A 458 13.13 11.77 4.85
C LEU A 458 11.98 11.12 5.62
N PHE A 459 11.61 11.70 6.76
CA PHE A 459 10.44 11.30 7.55
C PHE A 459 9.39 12.40 7.48
N VAL A 460 8.32 12.13 6.74
CA VAL A 460 7.24 13.10 6.50
C VAL A 460 6.02 12.83 7.36
N GLU A 461 5.27 13.90 7.64
CA GLU A 461 4.01 13.85 8.38
C GLU A 461 2.78 13.88 7.46
N ASP A 462 2.94 14.38 6.24
CA ASP A 462 1.85 14.57 5.27
C ASP A 462 2.36 14.44 3.82
N ASN A 463 1.43 14.25 2.88
CA ASN A 463 1.72 14.01 1.47
C ASN A 463 2.49 15.13 0.77
N LYS A 464 2.34 16.39 1.23
CA LYS A 464 3.07 17.53 0.65
C LYS A 464 4.54 17.53 1.06
N GLY A 465 4.92 16.82 2.12
CA GLY A 465 6.31 16.70 2.57
C GLY A 465 7.28 16.12 1.53
N LEU A 466 6.78 15.42 0.49
CA LEU A 466 7.60 14.88 -0.60
C LEU A 466 7.82 15.85 -1.77
N GLU A 467 7.09 16.96 -1.84
CA GLU A 467 7.16 17.88 -2.99
C GLU A 467 8.57 18.46 -3.20
N ALA A 468 9.32 18.63 -2.11
CA ALA A 468 10.68 19.13 -2.13
C ALA A 468 11.69 18.21 -2.87
N LEU A 469 11.37 16.93 -3.01
CA LEU A 469 12.23 15.96 -3.72
C LEU A 469 12.38 16.29 -5.22
N SER A 470 11.51 17.13 -5.78
CA SER A 470 11.68 17.64 -7.15
C SER A 470 13.03 18.36 -7.35
N LYS A 471 13.64 18.90 -6.30
CA LYS A 471 14.95 19.57 -6.36
C LYS A 471 16.15 18.62 -6.34
N LEU A 472 15.94 17.31 -6.21
CA LEU A 472 17.01 16.30 -6.29
C LEU A 472 17.48 16.00 -7.72
N GLU A 473 16.81 16.51 -8.76
CA GLU A 473 17.07 16.14 -10.15
C GLU A 473 18.57 16.19 -10.53
N ASN A 474 19.32 17.16 -10.00
CA ASN A 474 20.73 17.37 -10.32
C ASN A 474 21.71 16.85 -9.25
N HIS A 475 21.21 16.11 -8.25
CA HIS A 475 22.04 15.58 -7.16
C HIS A 475 22.12 14.05 -7.21
N LYS A 476 23.34 13.51 -7.10
CA LYS A 476 23.55 12.06 -7.13
C LYS A 476 23.35 11.47 -5.74
N LEU A 477 22.38 10.56 -5.60
CA LEU A 477 22.21 9.75 -4.39
C LEU A 477 22.43 8.28 -4.72
N THR A 478 23.21 7.60 -3.90
CA THR A 478 23.27 6.13 -3.86
C THR A 478 22.03 5.56 -3.19
N GLU A 479 21.48 6.26 -2.19
CA GLU A 479 20.30 5.82 -1.45
C GLU A 479 19.36 6.98 -1.10
N LEU A 480 18.07 6.79 -1.36
CA LEU A 480 16.98 7.61 -0.81
C LEU A 480 16.08 6.72 0.05
N SER A 481 15.75 7.13 1.27
CA SER A 481 14.73 6.45 2.08
C SER A 481 13.61 7.41 2.46
N LEU A 482 12.36 7.01 2.21
CA LEU A 482 11.18 7.83 2.41
C LEU A 482 10.21 7.13 3.35
N TYR A 483 9.96 7.76 4.49
CA TYR A 483 9.12 7.20 5.54
C TYR A 483 7.99 8.14 5.91
N SER A 484 6.80 7.58 6.10
CA SER A 484 5.67 8.30 6.67
C SER A 484 5.55 7.98 8.14
N ASN A 485 5.48 9.02 8.97
CA ASN A 485 5.21 8.90 10.41
C ASN A 485 3.73 8.61 10.73
N ALA A 486 2.85 8.66 9.73
CA ALA A 486 1.43 8.35 9.90
C ALA A 486 1.25 6.89 10.34
N GLN A 487 0.34 6.65 11.29
CA GLN A 487 0.06 5.30 11.80
C GLN A 487 -0.61 4.40 10.78
N LYS A 488 -1.32 4.96 9.80
CA LYS A 488 -1.95 4.21 8.72
C LYS A 488 -1.44 4.74 7.39
N GLU A 489 -1.15 3.81 6.49
CA GLU A 489 -0.86 4.14 5.11
C GLU A 489 -2.14 4.59 4.42
N THR A 490 -2.14 5.78 3.84
CA THR A 490 -3.33 6.39 3.22
C THR A 490 -3.39 6.14 1.72
N GLY A 491 -2.31 5.69 1.09
CA GLY A 491 -2.26 5.40 -0.35
C GLY A 491 -2.39 6.65 -1.24
N THR A 492 -2.00 7.81 -0.71
CA THR A 492 -2.17 9.13 -1.36
C THR A 492 -0.85 9.83 -1.64
N TRP A 493 0.26 9.10 -1.62
CA TRP A 493 1.58 9.69 -1.85
C TRP A 493 1.82 9.95 -3.33
N ALA A 494 2.23 11.18 -3.59
CA ALA A 494 2.60 11.66 -4.91
C ALA A 494 4.11 11.89 -4.99
N ILE A 495 4.69 11.61 -6.15
CA ILE A 495 6.10 11.87 -6.42
C ILE A 495 6.28 12.51 -7.79
N ASN A 496 7.24 13.42 -7.91
CA ASN A 496 7.78 13.82 -9.19
C ASN A 496 8.93 12.88 -9.57
N PRO A 497 8.78 12.03 -10.60
CA PRO A 497 9.83 11.08 -10.97
C PRO A 497 11.12 11.74 -11.43
N ASN A 498 11.09 12.97 -11.99
CA ASN A 498 12.28 13.67 -12.46
C ASN A 498 13.28 13.92 -11.32
N GLY A 499 12.79 14.17 -10.10
CA GLY A 499 13.63 14.32 -8.92
C GLY A 499 14.44 13.06 -8.58
N LEU A 500 13.99 11.88 -9.03
CA LEU A 500 14.64 10.60 -8.75
C LEU A 500 15.53 10.10 -9.88
N LYS A 501 15.75 10.90 -10.92
CA LYS A 501 16.59 10.55 -12.07
C LYS A 501 17.99 10.09 -11.67
N ASN A 502 18.61 10.80 -10.73
CA ASN A 502 19.98 10.57 -10.27
C ASN A 502 20.04 9.84 -8.91
N VAL A 503 18.95 9.21 -8.48
CA VAL A 503 18.92 8.35 -7.29
C VAL A 503 19.11 6.92 -7.72
N ASP A 504 20.12 6.20 -7.28
CA ASP A 504 20.33 4.80 -7.69
C ASP A 504 19.24 3.88 -7.13
N PHE A 505 19.03 3.97 -5.83
CA PHE A 505 18.16 3.08 -5.08
C PHE A 505 17.27 3.84 -4.10
N VAL A 506 15.97 3.56 -4.14
CA VAL A 506 15.02 4.00 -3.12
C VAL A 506 14.76 2.83 -2.18
N LYS A 507 15.21 2.95 -0.93
CA LYS A 507 15.10 1.91 0.08
C LYS A 507 13.63 1.66 0.43
N TRP A 508 13.27 0.38 0.48
CA TRP A 508 11.97 -0.09 0.94
C TRP A 508 12.12 -0.99 2.17
N ASP A 509 11.44 -0.60 3.23
CA ASP A 509 11.26 -1.33 4.49
C ASP A 509 9.76 -1.55 4.73
N PHE A 510 9.35 -2.81 4.81
CA PHE A 510 7.94 -3.21 4.90
C PHE A 510 7.51 -3.26 6.37
N VAL A 511 6.97 -2.15 6.89
CA VAL A 511 6.38 -2.11 8.23
C VAL A 511 4.88 -2.34 8.11
N ASP A 512 4.40 -3.48 8.63
CA ASP A 512 2.97 -3.79 8.66
C ASP A 512 2.25 -3.04 9.77
N LYS A 513 1.93 -1.77 9.49
CA LYS A 513 1.29 -0.89 10.46
C LYS A 513 -0.11 -1.33 10.87
N ALA A 514 -0.80 -2.14 10.06
CA ALA A 514 -2.17 -2.58 10.35
C ALA A 514 -2.22 -3.55 11.54
N ASN A 515 -1.15 -4.32 11.74
CA ASN A 515 -1.05 -5.33 12.78
C ASN A 515 -0.34 -4.84 14.06
N ILE A 516 0.07 -3.56 14.12
CA ILE A 516 0.68 -2.97 15.31
C ILE A 516 -0.42 -2.44 16.24
N ASN A 517 -0.76 -3.22 17.27
CA ASN A 517 -1.62 -2.76 18.37
C ASN A 517 -0.86 -1.75 19.24
N LEU A 518 -1.13 -0.47 19.03
CA LEU A 518 -0.56 0.59 19.85
C LEU A 518 -1.35 0.81 21.14
N TYR A 519 -0.69 0.67 22.28
CA TYR A 519 -1.20 1.18 23.56
C TYR A 519 -1.17 2.72 23.63
N ASN A 520 -0.39 3.38 22.77
CA ASN A 520 -0.26 4.83 22.70
C ASN A 520 -0.68 5.38 21.33
N PRO A 521 -1.86 6.00 21.20
CA PRO A 521 -2.36 6.59 19.96
C PRO A 521 -1.50 7.74 19.40
N GLY A 522 -0.56 8.31 20.17
CA GLY A 522 0.34 9.36 19.71
C GLY A 522 1.70 8.86 19.18
N ALA A 523 1.97 7.56 19.24
CA ALA A 523 3.25 7.01 18.80
C ALA A 523 3.41 7.15 17.27
N LYS A 524 4.54 7.70 16.84
CA LYS A 524 4.94 7.73 15.42
C LYS A 524 5.50 6.37 15.03
N LEU A 525 4.89 5.75 14.03
CA LEU A 525 5.33 4.47 13.47
C LEU A 525 5.80 4.71 12.04
N PRO A 526 7.07 5.10 11.85
CA PRO A 526 7.60 5.25 10.51
C PRO A 526 7.53 3.94 9.75
N GLY A 527 7.17 4.04 8.47
CA GLY A 527 7.17 2.95 7.51
C GLY A 527 7.27 3.51 6.10
N SER A 528 7.75 2.68 5.16
CA SER A 528 8.10 3.17 3.82
C SER A 528 6.91 3.67 3.05
N ILE A 529 7.14 4.74 2.29
CA ILE A 529 6.13 5.34 1.44
C ILE A 529 6.11 4.66 0.09
N ARG A 530 4.89 4.32 -0.35
CA ARG A 530 4.62 3.84 -1.69
C ARG A 530 3.99 4.93 -2.53
N PHE A 531 4.46 5.10 -3.76
CA PHE A 531 3.88 6.05 -4.69
C PHE A 531 2.67 5.45 -5.39
N ASP A 532 1.53 6.13 -5.23
CA ASP A 532 0.30 5.81 -5.95
C ASP A 532 -0.01 6.88 -7.01
N THR A 533 0.63 8.05 -6.94
CA THR A 533 0.44 9.16 -7.88
C THR A 533 1.78 9.68 -8.43
N LEU A 534 1.85 9.89 -9.74
CA LEU A 534 2.93 10.66 -10.36
C LEU A 534 2.46 12.11 -10.53
N SER A 535 3.23 13.08 -10.04
CA SER A 535 2.83 14.49 -10.01
C SER A 535 3.96 15.42 -10.39
N TRP A 536 3.62 16.52 -11.05
CA TRP A 536 4.57 17.55 -11.50
C TRP A 536 4.14 18.93 -11.01
N THR A 537 5.12 19.82 -10.83
CA THR A 537 4.91 21.23 -10.50
C THR A 537 5.21 22.11 -11.72
N LYS A 538 4.79 23.37 -11.68
CA LYS A 538 4.88 24.30 -12.81
C LYS A 538 6.30 24.43 -13.39
N ASP A 539 7.31 24.48 -12.53
CA ASP A 539 8.72 24.64 -12.92
C ASP A 539 9.25 23.45 -13.75
N VAL A 540 8.62 22.28 -13.66
CA VAL A 540 9.06 21.01 -14.26
C VAL A 540 7.89 20.26 -14.91
N GLY A 541 6.84 20.98 -15.30
CA GLY A 541 5.56 20.44 -15.76
C GLY A 541 5.32 20.53 -17.26
N THR A 542 6.38 20.70 -18.06
CA THR A 542 6.28 20.68 -19.54
C THR A 542 6.05 19.26 -20.05
N ALA A 543 5.51 19.11 -21.27
CA ALA A 543 5.31 17.80 -21.88
C ALA A 543 6.61 16.98 -21.94
N ASP A 544 7.74 17.60 -22.29
CA ASP A 544 9.04 16.94 -22.32
C ASP A 544 9.49 16.44 -20.95
N LYS A 545 9.32 17.25 -19.90
CA LYS A 545 9.66 16.85 -18.53
C LYS A 545 8.75 15.75 -18.01
N ILE A 546 7.47 15.80 -18.33
CA ILE A 546 6.52 14.73 -18.02
C ILE A 546 6.95 13.43 -18.72
N ASN A 547 7.29 13.49 -20.02
CA ASN A 547 7.75 12.32 -20.77
C ASN A 547 9.04 11.73 -20.19
N GLU A 548 10.00 12.57 -19.79
CA GLU A 548 11.19 12.15 -19.04
C GLU A 548 10.81 11.46 -17.72
N GLY A 549 9.89 12.05 -16.95
CA GLY A 549 9.41 11.49 -15.69
C GLY A 549 8.71 10.14 -15.86
N LEU A 550 7.89 9.98 -16.88
CA LEU A 550 7.24 8.70 -17.22
C LEU A 550 8.28 7.64 -17.56
N LYS A 551 9.31 7.97 -18.34
CA LYS A 551 10.42 7.05 -18.65
C LYS A 551 11.20 6.64 -17.39
N ILE A 552 11.38 7.56 -16.44
CA ILE A 552 12.02 7.23 -15.16
C ILE A 552 11.16 6.26 -14.36
N ALA A 553 9.88 6.58 -14.15
CA ALA A 553 8.96 5.81 -13.31
C ALA A 553 8.68 4.42 -13.88
N PHE A 554 8.33 4.33 -15.16
CA PHE A 554 7.95 3.08 -15.84
C PHE A 554 9.14 2.31 -16.41
N GLY A 555 10.31 2.95 -16.51
CA GLY A 555 11.56 2.30 -16.90
C GLY A 555 12.47 2.05 -15.72
N SER A 556 13.40 2.98 -15.49
CA SER A 556 14.51 2.77 -14.55
C SER A 556 14.09 2.46 -13.11
N LYS A 557 12.87 2.81 -12.69
CA LYS A 557 12.41 2.68 -11.30
C LYS A 557 11.31 1.66 -11.07
N ILE A 558 10.70 1.10 -12.11
CA ILE A 558 9.51 0.25 -11.93
C ILE A 558 9.79 -1.03 -11.14
N ASN A 559 11.04 -1.50 -11.17
CA ASN A 559 11.47 -2.67 -10.41
C ASN A 559 11.67 -2.39 -8.91
N GLN A 560 11.59 -1.13 -8.48
CA GLN A 560 11.67 -0.74 -7.08
C GLN A 560 10.27 -0.74 -6.47
N ARG A 561 10.10 -1.37 -5.29
CA ARG A 561 8.80 -1.59 -4.66
C ARG A 561 7.96 -0.32 -4.47
N VAL A 562 8.61 0.82 -4.22
CA VAL A 562 7.96 2.14 -4.07
C VAL A 562 7.17 2.58 -5.31
N PHE A 563 7.55 2.09 -6.51
CA PHE A 563 6.91 2.42 -7.80
C PHE A 563 5.90 1.37 -8.27
N GLN A 564 5.57 0.35 -7.48
CA GLN A 564 4.72 -0.76 -7.93
C GLN A 564 3.26 -0.65 -7.50
N GLY A 565 2.86 0.46 -6.86
CA GLY A 565 1.49 0.66 -6.38
C GLY A 565 1.04 -0.41 -5.36
N VAL A 566 -0.23 -0.33 -4.95
CA VAL A 566 -0.78 -1.03 -3.78
C VAL A 566 -0.35 -2.49 -3.68
N PHE A 567 -0.67 -3.25 -4.71
CA PHE A 567 -0.48 -4.69 -4.74
C PHE A 567 0.97 -5.13 -4.98
N GLY A 568 1.83 -4.22 -5.47
CA GLY A 568 3.22 -4.52 -5.76
C GLY A 568 3.38 -5.58 -6.86
N GLY A 569 4.62 -6.03 -7.06
CA GLY A 569 4.90 -7.18 -7.91
C GLY A 569 4.93 -6.87 -9.40
N ARG A 570 4.98 -7.95 -10.20
CA ARG A 570 5.17 -7.88 -11.64
C ARG A 570 3.96 -7.23 -12.30
N GLY A 571 4.18 -6.10 -12.97
CA GLY A 571 3.10 -5.35 -13.61
C GLY A 571 2.38 -4.35 -12.69
N GLY A 572 2.77 -4.23 -11.42
CA GLY A 572 2.30 -3.16 -10.55
C GLY A 572 2.91 -1.81 -10.92
N TYR A 573 2.13 -0.73 -10.81
CA TYR A 573 2.57 0.65 -11.07
C TYR A 573 1.70 1.69 -10.35
N PRO A 574 2.11 2.98 -10.26
CA PRO A 574 1.29 4.03 -9.66
C PRO A 574 0.15 4.39 -10.63
N PRO A 575 -1.12 4.17 -10.27
CA PRO A 575 -2.23 4.27 -11.22
C PRO A 575 -2.71 5.70 -11.46
N ASN A 576 -2.20 6.69 -10.73
CA ASN A 576 -2.73 8.05 -10.76
C ASN A 576 -1.72 9.05 -11.35
N LEU A 577 -2.25 10.07 -12.05
CA LEU A 577 -1.48 11.17 -12.62
C LEU A 577 -2.02 12.50 -12.12
N ASP A 578 -1.14 13.41 -11.69
CA ASP A 578 -1.54 14.73 -11.21
C ASP A 578 -0.77 15.85 -11.93
N PHE A 579 -1.47 16.47 -12.88
CA PHE A 579 -1.04 17.66 -13.64
C PHE A 579 -1.65 18.95 -13.07
N SER A 580 -2.29 18.92 -11.90
CA SER A 580 -3.03 20.08 -11.37
C SER A 580 -2.17 21.31 -11.12
N LYS A 581 -0.88 21.12 -10.89
CA LYS A 581 0.10 22.17 -10.67
C LYS A 581 0.92 22.50 -11.93
N THR A 582 0.51 22.00 -13.11
CA THR A 582 1.16 22.29 -14.40
C THR A 582 0.20 23.03 -15.34
N GLU A 583 0.70 23.43 -16.51
CA GLU A 583 -0.12 24.03 -17.57
C GLU A 583 -0.76 22.98 -18.50
N ILE A 584 -0.56 21.69 -18.23
CA ILE A 584 -1.12 20.59 -19.04
C ILE A 584 -2.62 20.48 -18.77
N LYS A 585 -3.41 20.45 -19.85
CA LYS A 585 -4.88 20.34 -19.82
C LYS A 585 -5.41 19.11 -20.57
N THR A 586 -4.57 18.40 -21.31
CA THR A 586 -4.92 17.14 -22.00
C THR A 586 -3.70 16.21 -22.03
N PHE A 587 -3.84 15.04 -22.64
CA PHE A 587 -2.72 14.14 -22.91
C PHE A 587 -1.93 14.46 -24.17
N SER A 588 -2.24 15.57 -24.86
CA SER A 588 -1.53 15.97 -26.07
C SER A 588 -0.04 16.19 -25.80
N GLY A 589 0.81 15.55 -26.61
CA GLY A 589 2.27 15.59 -26.46
C GLY A 589 2.84 14.65 -25.39
N ILE A 590 1.99 13.91 -24.66
CA ILE A 590 2.44 12.91 -23.69
C ILE A 590 2.61 11.56 -24.37
N LYS A 591 3.83 11.02 -24.33
CA LYS A 591 4.29 9.84 -25.06
C LYS A 591 4.02 8.55 -24.31
N PHE A 592 2.75 8.28 -24.00
CA PHE A 592 2.38 7.09 -23.23
C PHE A 592 2.72 5.76 -23.93
N ASP A 593 2.75 5.72 -25.27
CA ASP A 593 3.13 4.49 -26.00
C ASP A 593 4.62 4.16 -25.79
N GLU A 594 5.50 5.16 -25.72
CA GLU A 594 6.91 4.97 -25.36
C GLU A 594 7.04 4.52 -23.89
N ALA A 595 6.31 5.15 -22.97
CA ALA A 595 6.29 4.73 -21.57
C ALA A 595 5.78 3.29 -21.38
N ASN A 596 4.76 2.90 -22.16
CA ASN A 596 4.21 1.54 -22.14
C ASN A 596 5.19 0.51 -22.69
N LYS A 597 5.95 0.87 -23.74
CA LYS A 597 7.02 0.03 -24.26
C LYS A 597 8.10 -0.19 -23.20
N GLU A 598 8.58 0.90 -22.60
CA GLU A 598 9.60 0.84 -21.54
C GLU A 598 9.12 -0.02 -20.36
N PHE A 599 7.88 0.16 -19.91
CA PHE A 599 7.27 -0.68 -18.89
C PHE A 599 7.33 -2.16 -19.23
N ASN A 600 6.85 -2.55 -20.41
CA ASN A 600 6.86 -3.94 -20.84
C ASN A 600 8.28 -4.50 -21.00
N ASP A 601 9.22 -3.69 -21.48
CA ASP A 601 10.63 -4.09 -21.62
C ASP A 601 11.25 -4.40 -20.25
N GLN A 602 10.93 -3.62 -19.21
CA GLN A 602 11.43 -3.90 -17.86
C GLN A 602 10.74 -5.09 -17.21
N ILE A 603 9.41 -5.19 -17.32
CA ILE A 603 8.64 -6.28 -16.73
C ILE A 603 8.92 -7.63 -17.41
N SER A 604 9.35 -7.63 -18.68
CA SER A 604 9.78 -8.84 -19.39
C SER A 604 11.15 -9.38 -18.92
N LYS A 605 11.94 -8.57 -18.19
CA LYS A 605 13.21 -9.01 -17.59
C LYS A 605 13.04 -9.71 -16.24
N TRP A 606 11.82 -9.72 -15.69
CA TRP A 606 11.55 -10.40 -14.44
C TRP A 606 11.56 -11.91 -14.67
N GLU A 607 12.45 -12.60 -13.97
CA GLU A 607 12.44 -14.06 -13.91
C GLU A 607 11.16 -14.51 -13.22
N THR A 608 10.50 -15.51 -13.79
CA THR A 608 9.42 -16.24 -13.10
C THR A 608 10.01 -17.22 -12.08
N ASP A 609 9.17 -17.82 -11.25
CA ASP A 609 9.54 -18.93 -10.37
C ASP A 609 10.17 -20.12 -11.13
N THR A 610 9.80 -20.30 -12.40
CA THR A 610 10.41 -21.28 -13.31
C THR A 610 11.76 -20.85 -13.92
N GLY A 611 12.18 -19.60 -13.68
CA GLY A 611 13.41 -19.02 -14.23
C GLY A 611 13.32 -18.61 -15.70
N GLN A 612 12.15 -18.73 -16.34
CA GLN A 612 11.95 -18.29 -17.72
C GLN A 612 11.43 -16.84 -17.77
N PRO A 613 12.00 -15.97 -18.62
CA PRO A 613 11.43 -14.65 -18.86
C PRO A 613 10.14 -14.80 -19.66
N GLU A 614 9.07 -14.18 -19.17
CA GLU A 614 7.81 -14.09 -19.91
C GLU A 614 7.69 -12.73 -20.57
N LYS A 615 7.27 -12.71 -21.84
CA LYS A 615 6.98 -11.46 -22.54
C LYS A 615 5.78 -10.78 -21.90
N ALA A 616 5.99 -9.58 -21.38
CA ALA A 616 4.95 -8.74 -20.83
C ALA A 616 4.19 -8.03 -21.96
N ASN A 617 2.86 -7.95 -21.85
CA ASN A 617 2.00 -7.21 -22.77
C ASN A 617 0.94 -6.41 -22.01
N PHE A 618 1.41 -5.62 -21.05
CA PHE A 618 0.57 -4.71 -20.30
C PHE A 618 0.28 -3.44 -21.09
N TYR A 619 -0.88 -2.86 -20.80
CA TYR A 619 -1.25 -1.55 -21.31
C TYR A 619 -1.52 -0.62 -20.13
N LEU A 620 -0.68 0.41 -19.99
CA LEU A 620 -0.80 1.41 -18.93
C LEU A 620 -2.15 2.14 -19.06
N LYS A 621 -2.95 2.04 -18.00
CA LYS A 621 -4.21 2.74 -17.81
C LYS A 621 -4.19 3.46 -16.48
N PHE A 622 -4.84 4.62 -16.41
CA PHE A 622 -4.80 5.47 -15.23
C PHE A 622 -6.17 5.55 -14.58
N ARG A 623 -6.18 5.45 -13.25
CA ARG A 623 -7.41 5.47 -12.45
C ARG A 623 -7.81 6.91 -12.16
N ASP A 624 -6.98 7.65 -11.42
CA ASP A 624 -7.30 9.04 -11.06
C ASP A 624 -6.35 10.00 -11.77
N ILE A 625 -6.92 10.92 -12.56
CA ILE A 625 -6.16 11.93 -13.32
C ILE A 625 -6.61 13.31 -12.88
N SER A 626 -5.67 14.19 -12.56
CA SER A 626 -5.98 15.56 -12.11
C SER A 626 -5.41 16.62 -13.04
N PHE A 627 -6.19 17.66 -13.33
CA PHE A 627 -5.76 18.85 -14.08
C PHE A 627 -6.12 20.14 -13.33
N GLY A 628 -5.40 21.23 -13.61
CA GLY A 628 -5.56 22.51 -12.93
C GLY A 628 -6.59 23.41 -13.63
N ILE A 629 -7.29 24.28 -12.91
CA ILE A 629 -8.08 25.38 -13.50
C ILE A 629 -7.19 26.53 -14.02
N ASP A 630 -7.76 27.49 -14.75
CA ASP A 630 -6.99 28.60 -15.32
C ASP A 630 -6.60 29.66 -14.27
N SER A 631 -7.48 29.97 -13.31
CA SER A 631 -7.17 30.91 -12.22
C SER A 631 -8.04 30.71 -10.97
N ASN A 632 -7.49 31.09 -9.81
CA ASN A 632 -8.00 30.79 -8.46
C ASN A 632 -8.94 31.86 -7.87
N SER A 633 -9.47 32.82 -8.65
CA SER A 633 -10.25 33.88 -8.01
C SER A 633 -11.58 33.32 -7.48
N ALA A 634 -11.76 33.35 -6.16
CA ALA A 634 -13.01 32.98 -5.48
C ALA A 634 -14.22 33.83 -5.93
N SER A 635 -13.96 34.94 -6.64
CA SER A 635 -14.94 35.88 -7.18
C SER A 635 -15.15 35.78 -8.70
N SER A 636 -14.45 34.88 -9.41
CA SER A 636 -14.67 34.64 -10.85
C SER A 636 -15.20 33.22 -11.09
N PRO A 637 -15.98 32.99 -12.16
CA PRO A 637 -16.33 31.62 -12.54
C PRO A 637 -15.07 30.77 -12.71
N GLN A 638 -15.05 29.60 -12.09
CA GLN A 638 -13.93 28.67 -12.20
C GLN A 638 -13.91 28.10 -13.62
N THR A 639 -12.94 28.51 -14.43
CA THR A 639 -12.82 28.09 -15.83
C THR A 639 -11.70 27.08 -16.04
N TYR A 640 -11.95 26.17 -16.97
CA TYR A 640 -10.98 25.26 -17.53
C TYR A 640 -10.95 25.44 -19.04
N THR A 641 -9.91 26.10 -19.56
CA THR A 641 -9.79 26.37 -20.99
C THR A 641 -8.92 25.33 -21.67
N VAL A 642 -9.42 24.75 -22.75
CA VAL A 642 -8.68 23.76 -23.55
C VAL A 642 -9.04 23.87 -25.03
N ASP A 643 -8.07 23.58 -25.89
CA ASP A 643 -8.29 23.49 -27.34
C ASP A 643 -8.77 22.08 -27.69
N ILE A 644 -9.90 21.97 -28.41
CA ILE A 644 -10.48 20.69 -28.81
C ILE A 644 -9.53 19.87 -29.68
N SER A 645 -8.65 20.51 -30.46
CA SER A 645 -7.64 19.82 -31.28
C SER A 645 -6.59 19.06 -30.44
N LYS A 646 -6.52 19.32 -29.12
CA LYS A 646 -5.61 18.65 -28.18
C LYS A 646 -6.20 17.35 -27.59
N PHE A 647 -7.37 16.93 -28.04
CA PHE A 647 -7.93 15.60 -27.78
C PHE A 647 -7.54 14.68 -28.93
N ASP A 648 -6.44 13.94 -28.75
CA ASP A 648 -5.73 13.19 -29.79
C ASP A 648 -5.96 11.67 -29.73
N GLY A 649 -6.97 11.22 -28.98
CA GLY A 649 -7.33 9.81 -28.84
C GLY A 649 -6.67 9.10 -27.65
N GLN A 650 -5.84 9.81 -26.87
CA GLN A 650 -5.18 9.22 -25.71
C GLN A 650 -6.16 8.93 -24.56
N PHE A 651 -7.20 9.73 -24.34
CA PHE A 651 -8.16 9.43 -23.26
C PHE A 651 -8.92 8.13 -23.53
N GLN A 652 -9.35 7.90 -24.77
CA GLN A 652 -9.96 6.62 -25.18
C GLN A 652 -9.05 5.42 -24.86
N LYS A 653 -7.73 5.56 -25.04
CA LYS A 653 -6.76 4.49 -24.82
C LYS A 653 -6.43 4.29 -23.34
N ARG A 654 -6.23 5.37 -22.59
CA ARG A 654 -5.62 5.36 -21.26
C ARG A 654 -6.62 5.29 -20.11
N LEU A 655 -7.89 5.57 -20.36
CA LEU A 655 -8.94 5.45 -19.35
C LEU A 655 -9.53 4.04 -19.34
N ASN A 656 -10.02 3.62 -18.16
CA ASN A 656 -10.73 2.39 -17.94
C ASN A 656 -12.20 2.69 -17.60
N PHE A 657 -13.13 2.00 -18.26
CA PHE A 657 -14.57 2.09 -17.98
C PHE A 657 -15.19 0.69 -17.82
N GLY A 658 -14.38 -0.25 -17.31
CA GLY A 658 -14.80 -1.62 -17.05
C GLY A 658 -15.71 -1.72 -15.82
N PRO A 659 -16.35 -2.87 -15.59
CA PRO A 659 -17.35 -3.04 -14.53
C PRO A 659 -16.80 -2.92 -13.11
N VAL A 660 -15.48 -3.14 -12.92
CA VAL A 660 -14.83 -3.18 -11.59
C VAL A 660 -13.97 -1.95 -11.33
N GLU A 661 -13.42 -1.33 -12.37
CA GLU A 661 -12.52 -0.19 -12.26
C GLU A 661 -12.89 0.88 -13.27
N PHE A 662 -13.06 2.10 -12.77
CA PHE A 662 -13.46 3.25 -13.56
C PHE A 662 -12.51 4.41 -13.32
N SER A 663 -12.03 5.00 -14.40
CA SER A 663 -11.20 6.20 -14.34
C SER A 663 -12.02 7.44 -13.98
N ASN A 664 -11.35 8.37 -13.29
CA ASN A 664 -11.88 9.65 -12.85
C ASN A 664 -10.98 10.78 -13.34
N ILE A 665 -11.61 11.88 -13.75
CA ILE A 665 -10.90 13.12 -14.01
C ILE A 665 -11.29 14.14 -12.96
N TYR A 666 -10.31 14.65 -12.23
CA TYR A 666 -10.46 15.67 -11.21
C TYR A 666 -9.96 17.00 -11.77
N ILE A 667 -10.72 18.05 -11.51
CA ILE A 667 -10.27 19.42 -11.72
C ILE A 667 -9.91 19.98 -10.35
N LYS A 668 -8.74 20.62 -10.25
CA LYS A 668 -8.21 21.13 -8.99
C LYS A 668 -7.79 22.60 -9.11
N ASP A 669 -7.81 23.29 -7.98
CA ASP A 669 -7.18 24.59 -7.82
C ASP A 669 -5.65 24.47 -7.61
N LYS A 670 -4.94 25.61 -7.59
CA LYS A 670 -3.48 25.61 -7.36
C LYS A 670 -3.05 25.10 -5.97
N ASP A 671 -3.96 25.03 -5.00
CA ASP A 671 -3.68 24.48 -3.67
C ASP A 671 -3.87 22.96 -3.62
N GLY A 672 -4.34 22.36 -4.72
CA GLY A 672 -4.62 20.95 -4.89
C GLY A 672 -6.02 20.53 -4.43
N LYS A 673 -6.92 21.48 -4.14
CA LYS A 673 -8.30 21.19 -3.73
C LYS A 673 -9.16 20.91 -4.95
N GLN A 674 -10.05 19.93 -4.83
CA GLN A 674 -11.00 19.59 -5.89
C GLN A 674 -11.96 20.77 -6.15
N VAL A 675 -12.15 21.06 -7.43
CA VAL A 675 -13.10 22.01 -7.97
C VAL A 675 -14.25 21.23 -8.60
N GLN A 676 -15.47 21.61 -8.28
CA GLN A 676 -16.68 21.04 -8.84
C GLN A 676 -17.47 22.10 -9.59
N GLY A 677 -18.15 21.70 -10.66
CA GLY A 677 -19.02 22.57 -11.43
C GLY A 677 -18.29 23.67 -12.22
N ALA A 678 -17.02 23.48 -12.57
CA ALA A 678 -16.28 24.42 -13.40
C ALA A 678 -16.94 24.59 -14.78
N THR A 679 -16.65 25.71 -15.44
CA THR A 679 -17.04 25.92 -16.84
C THR A 679 -15.91 25.42 -17.75
N LEU A 680 -16.20 24.42 -18.58
CA LEU A 680 -15.28 23.94 -19.61
C LEU A 680 -15.34 24.88 -20.81
N VAL A 681 -14.27 25.60 -21.10
CA VAL A 681 -14.17 26.49 -22.26
C VAL A 681 -13.42 25.76 -23.37
N LEU A 682 -14.11 25.38 -24.44
CA LEU A 682 -13.49 24.75 -25.61
C LEU A 682 -13.22 25.80 -26.70
N LYS A 683 -12.00 25.76 -27.23
CA LYS A 683 -11.56 26.57 -28.37
C LYS A 683 -11.06 25.68 -29.50
N GLY A 684 -10.81 26.27 -30.67
CA GLY A 684 -10.15 25.60 -31.78
C GLY A 684 -11.12 24.98 -32.80
N SER A 685 -10.60 24.06 -33.61
CA SER A 685 -11.32 23.50 -34.77
C SER A 685 -11.82 22.08 -34.51
N PHE A 686 -13.06 21.82 -34.90
CA PHE A 686 -13.71 20.53 -34.75
C PHE A 686 -13.07 19.42 -35.59
N SER A 687 -12.97 18.21 -35.01
CA SER A 687 -12.83 16.96 -35.75
C SER A 687 -13.58 15.85 -35.02
N GLU A 688 -14.07 14.85 -35.75
CA GLU A 688 -14.86 13.76 -35.17
C GLU A 688 -14.03 12.91 -34.19
N SER A 689 -12.75 12.69 -34.49
CA SER A 689 -11.83 11.98 -33.60
C SER A 689 -11.61 12.73 -32.28
N ALA A 690 -11.45 14.06 -32.35
CA ALA A 690 -11.26 14.89 -31.16
C ALA A 690 -12.53 14.97 -30.31
N LYS A 691 -13.70 15.07 -30.95
CA LYS A 691 -14.99 15.00 -30.27
C LYS A 691 -15.13 13.68 -29.49
N LYS A 692 -14.84 12.56 -30.13
CA LYS A 692 -14.90 11.24 -29.49
C LYS A 692 -13.98 11.14 -28.28
N ASP A 693 -12.74 11.61 -28.39
CA ASP A 693 -11.80 11.57 -27.27
C ASP A 693 -12.18 12.55 -26.13
N LEU A 694 -12.79 13.70 -26.47
CA LEU A 694 -13.43 14.61 -25.52
C LEU A 694 -14.62 13.94 -24.80
N GLU A 695 -15.45 13.13 -25.46
CA GLU A 695 -16.53 12.37 -24.82
C GLU A 695 -15.98 11.41 -23.76
N TYR A 696 -14.87 10.71 -24.03
CA TYR A 696 -14.19 9.87 -23.04
C TYR A 696 -13.67 10.67 -21.84
N PHE A 697 -13.08 11.85 -22.09
CA PHE A 697 -12.68 12.78 -21.04
C PHE A 697 -13.88 13.22 -20.19
N LEU A 698 -14.96 13.67 -20.81
CA LEU A 698 -16.16 14.15 -20.13
C LEU A 698 -16.87 13.05 -19.35
N LYS A 699 -16.90 11.83 -19.87
CA LYS A 699 -17.46 10.67 -19.18
C LYS A 699 -16.74 10.40 -17.85
N ALA A 700 -15.41 10.51 -17.81
CA ALA A 700 -14.64 10.38 -16.58
C ALA A 700 -14.77 11.61 -15.65
N ALA A 701 -14.88 12.81 -16.22
CA ALA A 701 -15.05 14.06 -15.48
C ALA A 701 -16.45 14.22 -14.85
N LYS A 702 -17.47 13.60 -15.44
CA LYS A 702 -18.86 13.60 -14.95
C LYS A 702 -18.98 12.97 -13.56
N ARG A 703 -18.22 11.91 -13.29
CA ARG A 703 -18.27 11.17 -12.00
C ARG A 703 -17.78 11.99 -10.82
N THR A 704 -16.92 12.98 -11.08
CA THR A 704 -16.35 13.87 -10.06
C THR A 704 -17.07 15.21 -10.00
N ASN A 705 -18.16 15.38 -10.77
CA ASN A 705 -18.86 16.64 -10.99
C ASN A 705 -17.92 17.78 -11.39
N ALA A 706 -16.89 17.48 -12.20
CA ALA A 706 -15.87 18.45 -12.58
C ALA A 706 -16.45 19.69 -13.28
N PHE A 707 -17.44 19.50 -14.16
CA PHE A 707 -18.00 20.55 -15.00
C PHE A 707 -19.51 20.69 -14.83
N SER A 708 -20.01 21.93 -14.87
CA SER A 708 -21.44 22.24 -14.87
C SER A 708 -21.98 22.50 -16.28
N LYS A 709 -21.12 23.01 -17.18
CA LYS A 709 -21.46 23.38 -18.55
C LYS A 709 -20.23 23.47 -19.45
N ILE A 710 -20.47 23.50 -20.76
CA ILE A 710 -19.46 23.71 -21.80
C ILE A 710 -19.74 25.05 -22.48
N GLN A 711 -18.72 25.91 -22.57
CA GLN A 711 -18.74 27.14 -23.33
C GLN A 711 -17.84 27.02 -24.55
N VAL A 712 -18.35 27.39 -25.72
CA VAL A 712 -17.63 27.28 -26.98
C VAL A 712 -17.82 28.53 -27.84
N ASP A 713 -16.91 28.77 -28.77
CA ASP A 713 -17.10 29.82 -29.78
C ASP A 713 -18.29 29.49 -30.70
N SER A 714 -18.99 30.51 -31.22
CA SER A 714 -20.27 30.31 -31.94
C SER A 714 -20.16 29.37 -33.15
N SER A 715 -18.99 29.32 -33.81
CA SER A 715 -18.72 28.41 -34.93
C SER A 715 -18.60 26.94 -34.51
N LEU A 716 -18.16 26.68 -33.28
CA LEU A 716 -17.99 25.33 -32.74
C LEU A 716 -19.30 24.80 -32.13
N ALA A 717 -20.16 25.70 -31.64
CA ALA A 717 -21.46 25.35 -31.04
C ALA A 717 -22.37 24.56 -32.00
N SER A 718 -22.42 24.93 -33.28
CA SER A 718 -23.23 24.24 -34.28
C SER A 718 -22.72 22.83 -34.60
N GLN A 719 -21.44 22.53 -34.32
CA GLN A 719 -20.79 21.27 -34.65
C GLN A 719 -20.85 20.25 -33.49
N LEU A 720 -20.95 20.70 -32.24
CA LEU A 720 -20.87 19.84 -31.05
C LEU A 720 -22.22 19.29 -30.56
N SER A 721 -23.33 19.55 -31.28
CA SER A 721 -24.71 19.26 -30.85
C SER A 721 -25.10 20.00 -29.55
N GLY A 722 -26.40 20.06 -29.19
CA GLY A 722 -26.86 20.92 -28.07
C GLY A 722 -26.36 20.50 -26.68
N SER A 723 -25.89 19.26 -26.53
CA SER A 723 -25.28 18.74 -25.30
C SER A 723 -24.23 17.67 -25.59
N LEU A 724 -23.27 17.52 -24.68
CA LEU A 724 -22.22 16.49 -24.77
C LEU A 724 -22.06 15.80 -23.41
N GLU A 725 -22.22 14.48 -23.36
CA GLU A 725 -22.21 13.68 -22.12
C GLU A 725 -23.20 14.17 -21.02
N GLY A 726 -24.24 14.90 -21.43
CA GLY A 726 -25.26 15.49 -20.56
C GLY A 726 -24.93 16.89 -20.04
N LEU A 727 -23.85 17.52 -20.50
CA LEU A 727 -23.54 18.93 -20.24
C LEU A 727 -24.13 19.81 -21.33
N SER A 728 -24.75 20.94 -20.96
CA SER A 728 -25.24 21.93 -21.92
C SER A 728 -24.09 22.66 -22.60
N ILE A 729 -24.24 22.93 -23.90
CA ILE A 729 -23.30 23.72 -24.69
C ILE A 729 -23.86 25.13 -24.87
N GLU A 730 -23.12 26.13 -24.39
CA GLU A 730 -23.42 27.55 -24.52
C GLU A 730 -22.46 28.20 -25.51
N ALA A 731 -23.00 28.91 -26.51
CA ALA A 731 -22.18 29.75 -27.38
C ALA A 731 -21.75 31.01 -26.62
N LYS A 732 -20.45 31.32 -26.63
CA LYS A 732 -19.94 32.58 -26.09
C LYS A 732 -20.44 33.72 -26.98
N THR A 733 -21.38 34.51 -26.50
CA THR A 733 -21.74 35.79 -27.11
C THR A 733 -20.57 36.74 -26.94
N SER A 734 -20.00 37.15 -28.08
CA SER A 734 -18.90 38.13 -28.16
C SER A 734 -19.27 39.44 -27.48
#